data_AF-A0A010RPY4-F1
#
_entry.id   AF-A0A010RPY4-F1
#
_cell.length_a   1.000
_cell.length_b   1.000
_cell.length_c   1.000
_cell.angle_alpha   90.00
_cell.angle_beta   90.00
_cell.angle_gamma   90.00
#
_symmetry.space_group_name_H-M   'P 1'
#
loop_
_entity.id
_entity.type
_entity.pdbx_description
1 polymer ?
#
loop_
_entity_poly.entity_id
_entity_poly.type
_entity_poly.pdbx_seq_one_letter_code
_entity_poly.pdbx_strand_id
1 'polypeptide(L)'
;MSLAVNASRCASATFGTPTLLGASILAVQANLVEGYSFDVPKGWTYSQPALNVENATFCNVTVTYTHPGQNDILTVEAWLPPMDHYNGILQSVGGGGWNPGRFILSYAAMINAVTNGYATVTTDAGIPTTPNPIDWLLKSPGSLDTNALQNFGQVSLNDETVMLTKPLGKAIIAKQLIESLYGKPPTRSYWNACSQGGRQGLKLAQQYPDAYDGIMSAAPAVNWAEFYLNSIWPSYYMLKTQQFPLGCELDALTAMAVSACDDLDGVKDGLISDPEACRANFNVSAQIGKSFQCAQINSTLNISQAAANVANASWTGPRSSTGKFIYDGYEMGSDLSVIAPTECTGKVCRSSAGEANIAFAWRAFVAKDSNAIVPNLTYTTFDTIHRATKLVFASNMETDEADLSDFRNVGGKIITYHGLADQSISPGGTLRYYSTVADAVGGNITSFYKYYRVPGLEHCWGGRGGQPETIFAQLRAWVENGTEPGPSPVTVTLPDGSSQEQCDEVKPKCGQCLKALHNCSLQSSTPSSDLNTPDYASRDALRRVNSSQNSEATEVRHNDTPQDGYSTGHSQRLRAPAASSSSGTPSHTSSPCRNISAVTGSSAPGASLDVLATWTWTVDDLALMHHFLTCPALDHGDATLWRQKVPLLAFENHSVLHLLLAVSAFHLATIEPGKRTKYQGLADKHYETGLRQIMEIMPRLGRETAGVLYIATTLVCTCSFAKGPAPENLLIVSDGVEVAWFELLRGVRLVIETVGFEAIFSGVLGPMPSGEEPPPSKDSSLSRSSSATSGTVIWEPALGRIAQLIADSQDPDEATYRKMMDHVSLAFQQTFGTSTEPVATFEGKMEVIMACIYRTDDDFVRCLRGKKTVALLVLGHFAVLVKTLEWLWYMHGWADHIIRGVASHLDASYLDFLQWPSAEIKRLDFSVANESMPIPAEARAIFCYPPYNRELGMNTVMAPEFAPTRAVLHIEGCDIHYWSQGKGPLIVFIPGGNGHGRQYDTIIAALSDRYTCATFDRRQMSASQAKVNKRLNPPQQARDIRAIIETLGFSKATLFGSSMGGILAFQFALDFPDMVEHVISHEAPTFMLLPNATEVFQFLYNCLEIYEASGVDAAQKEFSSKLIGYFDEGVPRTGPSDPMNPPNHWANEFAVLLGYMPSLYRIRENGTSIGLMRGSRSREAWYAQAVDEQAKILGCPKLNVAGAHEGFRVECEAFLPYFVELMRILDQAKIKSS
;
A
#
# COMPACT_ATOMS: atom_id res chain seq x y z
N MET A 1 -28.87 -9.60 50.56
CA MET A 1 -27.51 -10.20 50.52
C MET A 1 -26.74 -9.82 49.25
N SER A 2 -27.34 -9.78 48.05
CA SER A 2 -26.64 -9.39 46.80
C SER A 2 -26.14 -7.93 46.79
N LEU A 3 -26.94 -6.97 47.26
CA LEU A 3 -26.54 -5.54 47.38
C LEU A 3 -25.29 -5.35 48.27
N ALA A 4 -25.19 -6.06 49.39
CA ALA A 4 -24.03 -5.97 50.29
C ALA A 4 -22.76 -6.57 49.67
N VAL A 5 -22.90 -7.60 48.82
CA VAL A 5 -21.78 -8.20 48.07
C VAL A 5 -21.33 -7.26 46.94
N ASN A 6 -22.27 -6.63 46.22
CA ASN A 6 -21.95 -5.64 45.19
C ASN A 6 -21.29 -4.37 45.76
N ALA A 7 -21.77 -3.85 46.89
CA ALA A 7 -21.16 -2.71 47.59
C ALA A 7 -19.75 -3.03 48.10
N SER A 8 -19.50 -4.26 48.55
CA SER A 8 -18.16 -4.67 49.01
C SER A 8 -17.13 -4.80 47.87
N ARG A 9 -17.57 -5.00 46.62
CA ARG A 9 -16.71 -5.17 45.46
C ARG A 9 -16.58 -3.92 44.59
N CYS A 10 -17.51 -2.98 44.67
CA CYS A 10 -17.35 -1.67 44.04
C CYS A 10 -16.55 -0.72 44.95
N ALA A 11 -15.26 -1.01 45.10
CA ALA A 11 -14.33 -0.19 45.87
C ALA A 11 -13.00 -0.11 45.13
N SER A 12 -12.27 1.00 45.25
CA SER A 12 -10.98 1.17 44.58
C SER A 12 -10.00 0.02 44.84
N ALA A 13 -10.06 -0.59 46.04
CA ALA A 13 -9.20 -1.73 46.40
C ALA A 13 -9.49 -3.01 45.60
N THR A 14 -10.67 -3.14 44.99
CA THR A 14 -10.99 -4.27 44.09
C THR A 14 -10.24 -4.16 42.77
N PHE A 15 -10.02 -2.93 42.30
CA PHE A 15 -9.38 -2.64 41.03
C PHE A 15 -7.91 -2.36 41.31
N GLY A 16 -7.06 -3.37 41.10
CA GLY A 16 -5.61 -3.14 41.08
C GLY A 16 -5.27 -2.06 40.04
N THR A 17 -4.12 -1.39 40.18
CA THR A 17 -3.68 -0.37 39.22
C THR A 17 -3.57 -0.98 37.82
N PRO A 18 -4.38 -0.55 36.83
CA PRO A 18 -4.30 -1.08 35.47
C PRO A 18 -2.91 -0.86 34.88
N THR A 19 -2.42 -1.79 34.06
CA THR A 19 -1.08 -1.67 33.45
C THR A 19 -1.17 -1.13 32.03
N LEU A 20 -0.95 0.18 31.86
CA LEU A 20 -0.93 0.86 30.55
C LEU A 20 0.51 1.07 30.08
N LEU A 21 0.90 0.46 28.96
CA LEU A 21 2.24 0.65 28.41
C LEU A 21 2.38 2.09 27.90
N GLY A 22 3.48 2.76 28.24
CA GLY A 22 3.69 4.16 27.88
C GLY A 22 2.86 5.15 28.69
N ALA A 23 2.12 4.70 29.72
CA ALA A 23 1.38 5.59 30.59
C ALA A 23 1.49 5.27 32.09
N SER A 24 1.30 6.29 32.91
CA SER A 24 1.25 6.21 34.36
C SER A 24 -0.17 6.43 34.83
N ILE A 25 -0.70 5.42 35.53
CA ILE A 25 -1.98 5.56 36.23
C ILE A 25 -1.77 6.47 37.43
N LEU A 26 -2.54 7.55 37.49
CA LEU A 26 -2.52 8.54 38.57
C LEU A 26 -3.51 8.19 39.68
N ALA A 27 -4.71 7.73 39.30
CA ALA A 27 -5.75 7.37 40.25
C ALA A 27 -6.72 6.33 39.67
N VAL A 28 -7.22 5.47 40.55
CA VAL A 28 -8.36 4.58 40.29
C VAL A 28 -9.40 4.84 41.37
N GLN A 29 -10.55 5.36 40.97
CA GLN A 29 -11.66 5.64 41.87
C GLN A 29 -12.83 4.76 41.48
N ALA A 30 -13.44 4.08 42.46
CA ALA A 30 -14.64 3.31 42.24
C ALA A 30 -15.73 3.73 43.24
N ASN A 31 -16.91 4.02 42.73
CA ASN A 31 -18.07 4.45 43.50
C ASN A 31 -19.29 3.63 43.09
N LEU A 32 -19.98 3.04 44.07
CA LEU A 32 -21.28 2.44 43.84
C LEU A 32 -22.29 3.57 43.62
N VAL A 33 -22.95 3.54 42.46
CA VAL A 33 -24.06 4.44 42.14
C VAL A 33 -25.35 3.66 42.35
N GLU A 34 -26.23 4.20 43.19
CA GLU A 34 -27.56 3.64 43.49
C GLU A 34 -28.64 4.66 43.15
N GLY A 35 -29.82 4.19 42.73
CA GLY A 35 -30.95 5.08 42.46
C GLY A 35 -30.77 5.98 41.23
N TYR A 36 -29.91 5.60 40.28
CA TYR A 36 -29.69 6.39 39.08
C TYR A 36 -30.91 6.29 38.15
N SER A 37 -31.52 7.43 37.85
CA SER A 37 -32.64 7.51 36.92
C SER A 37 -32.31 8.52 35.81
N PHE A 38 -32.56 8.12 34.57
CA PHE A 38 -32.32 8.94 33.39
C PHE A 38 -33.28 8.51 32.28
N ASP A 39 -34.11 9.45 31.83
CA ASP A 39 -34.99 9.25 30.69
C ASP A 39 -34.17 9.44 29.42
N VAL A 40 -33.86 8.35 28.71
CA VAL A 40 -33.11 8.38 27.45
C VAL A 40 -34.09 8.65 26.30
N PRO A 41 -34.07 9.86 25.70
CA PRO A 41 -35.00 10.18 24.64
C PRO A 41 -34.78 9.34 23.38
N LYS A 42 -35.83 9.21 22.58
CA LYS A 42 -35.75 8.57 21.26
C LYS A 42 -34.63 9.20 20.41
N GLY A 43 -33.82 8.33 19.79
CA GLY A 43 -32.70 8.72 18.92
C GLY A 43 -31.36 8.94 19.63
N TRP A 44 -31.32 9.12 20.95
CA TRP A 44 -30.07 9.42 21.67
C TRP A 44 -29.12 8.22 21.79
N THR A 45 -29.63 7.00 21.61
CA THR A 45 -28.88 5.73 21.60
C THR A 45 -28.60 5.24 20.17
N TYR A 46 -28.96 6.04 19.16
CA TYR A 46 -28.67 5.88 17.73
C TYR A 46 -29.29 4.63 17.07
N SER A 47 -28.84 3.45 17.50
CA SER A 47 -29.11 2.14 16.91
C SER A 47 -29.84 1.20 17.87
N GLN A 48 -30.34 1.75 18.98
CA GLN A 48 -31.09 1.06 20.03
C GLN A 48 -32.34 1.88 20.37
N PRO A 49 -33.38 1.26 20.95
CA PRO A 49 -34.60 1.98 21.34
C PRO A 49 -34.37 3.02 22.44
N ALA A 50 -35.33 3.93 22.59
CA ALA A 50 -35.46 4.79 23.77
C ALA A 50 -35.65 3.93 25.04
N LEU A 51 -35.19 4.43 26.18
CA LEU A 51 -35.29 3.73 27.45
C LEU A 51 -35.48 4.71 28.61
N ASN A 52 -36.58 4.57 29.34
CA ASN A 52 -36.73 5.24 30.64
C ASN A 52 -36.07 4.37 31.72
N VAL A 53 -34.93 4.82 32.24
CA VAL A 53 -34.19 4.11 33.28
C VAL A 53 -34.57 4.68 34.64
N GLU A 54 -35.05 3.81 35.52
CA GLU A 54 -35.36 4.16 36.90
C GLU A 54 -34.58 3.29 37.89
N ASN A 55 -34.00 3.92 38.91
CA ASN A 55 -33.33 3.26 40.03
C ASN A 55 -32.22 2.26 39.64
N ALA A 56 -31.48 2.53 38.56
CA ALA A 56 -30.34 1.70 38.17
C ALA A 56 -29.22 1.74 39.21
N THR A 57 -28.56 0.60 39.38
CA THR A 57 -27.41 0.43 40.27
C THR A 57 -26.24 -0.09 39.47
N PHE A 58 -25.07 0.52 39.61
CA PHE A 58 -23.83 0.10 38.92
C PHE A 58 -22.59 0.61 39.64
N CYS A 59 -21.45 0.01 39.34
CA CYS A 59 -20.16 0.49 39.81
C CYS A 59 -19.57 1.47 38.79
N ASN A 60 -19.46 2.74 39.16
CA ASN A 60 -18.74 3.74 38.36
C ASN A 60 -17.26 3.69 38.75
N VAL A 61 -16.41 3.38 37.78
CA VAL A 61 -14.96 3.35 37.94
C VAL A 61 -14.32 4.39 37.03
N THR A 62 -13.56 5.32 37.60
CA THR A 62 -12.75 6.26 36.84
C THR A 62 -11.27 5.93 37.01
N VAL A 63 -10.57 5.90 35.89
CA VAL A 63 -9.12 5.73 35.84
C VAL A 63 -8.51 6.96 35.22
N THR A 64 -7.82 7.74 36.05
CA THR A 64 -7.08 8.91 35.61
C THR A 64 -5.64 8.49 35.34
N TYR A 65 -5.12 8.86 34.18
CA TYR A 65 -3.76 8.54 33.76
C TYR A 65 -3.15 9.70 32.99
N THR A 66 -1.83 9.73 32.95
CA THR A 66 -1.04 10.61 32.09
C THR A 66 -0.06 9.73 31.35
N HIS A 67 0.41 10.14 30.21
CA HIS A 67 1.35 9.31 29.47
C HIS A 67 2.86 9.58 29.82
N PRO A 68 3.27 10.00 31.04
CA PRO A 68 4.55 10.68 31.39
C PRO A 68 5.22 11.73 30.48
N GLY A 69 4.81 13.02 30.44
CA GLY A 69 5.58 14.12 29.76
C GLY A 69 5.04 14.68 28.43
N GLN A 70 3.76 14.43 28.10
CA GLN A 70 2.96 15.13 27.09
C GLN A 70 2.12 16.20 27.78
N ASN A 71 2.21 16.31 29.12
CA ASN A 71 1.43 17.21 29.95
C ASN A 71 -0.09 17.02 29.75
N ASP A 72 -0.50 15.77 29.61
CA ASP A 72 -1.88 15.33 29.44
C ASP A 72 -2.39 14.68 30.73
N ILE A 73 -3.67 14.84 31.03
CA ILE A 73 -4.36 14.10 32.09
C ILE A 73 -5.66 13.59 31.47
N LEU A 74 -5.72 12.29 31.23
CA LEU A 74 -6.85 11.62 30.61
C LEU A 74 -7.64 10.87 31.67
N THR A 75 -8.95 10.75 31.46
CA THR A 75 -9.81 9.92 32.29
C THR A 75 -10.61 8.96 31.43
N VAL A 76 -10.45 7.68 31.72
CA VAL A 76 -11.38 6.63 31.29
C VAL A 76 -12.43 6.44 32.37
N GLU A 77 -13.70 6.45 31.98
CA GLU A 77 -14.84 6.20 32.86
C GLU A 77 -15.58 4.95 32.41
N ALA A 78 -15.70 3.97 33.30
CA ALA A 78 -16.37 2.71 33.06
C ALA A 78 -17.54 2.52 34.01
N TRP A 79 -18.70 2.12 33.49
CA TRP A 79 -19.84 1.72 34.31
C TRP A 79 -20.02 0.20 34.20
N LEU A 80 -19.95 -0.46 35.35
CA LEU A 80 -19.97 -1.91 35.47
C LEU A 80 -21.27 -2.35 36.16
N PRO A 81 -22.14 -3.14 35.50
CA PRO A 81 -23.37 -3.60 36.12
C PRO A 81 -23.15 -4.52 37.34
N PRO A 82 -24.18 -4.77 38.14
CA PRO A 82 -24.15 -5.76 39.20
C PRO A 82 -23.69 -7.15 38.70
N MET A 83 -22.99 -7.92 39.55
CA MET A 83 -22.48 -9.26 39.19
C MET A 83 -23.55 -10.21 38.67
N ASP A 84 -24.76 -10.14 39.23
CA ASP A 84 -25.94 -10.92 38.85
C ASP A 84 -26.62 -10.43 37.57
N HIS A 85 -26.22 -9.26 37.05
CA HIS A 85 -26.75 -8.65 35.84
C HIS A 85 -25.74 -8.60 34.68
N TYR A 86 -24.44 -8.75 34.95
CA TYR A 86 -23.40 -8.76 33.92
C TYR A 86 -23.47 -10.00 33.02
N ASN A 87 -23.67 -9.80 31.72
CA ASN A 87 -23.84 -10.88 30.75
C ASN A 87 -22.57 -11.23 29.95
N GLY A 88 -21.41 -10.65 30.31
CA GLY A 88 -20.14 -10.92 29.62
C GLY A 88 -19.83 -9.97 28.47
N ILE A 89 -20.67 -8.98 28.18
CA ILE A 89 -20.49 -8.07 27.03
C ILE A 89 -19.89 -6.74 27.47
N LEU A 90 -18.94 -6.23 26.68
CA LEU A 90 -18.50 -4.85 26.70
C LEU A 90 -19.18 -4.09 25.55
N GLN A 91 -19.83 -2.97 25.81
CA GLN A 91 -20.31 -2.02 24.80
C GLN A 91 -19.69 -0.65 25.09
N SER A 92 -18.75 -0.20 24.28
CA SER A 92 -18.12 1.11 24.43
C SER A 92 -18.82 2.16 23.58
N VAL A 93 -18.70 3.43 24.00
CA VAL A 93 -19.40 4.55 23.38
C VAL A 93 -18.43 5.67 23.01
N GLY A 94 -18.77 6.40 21.95
CA GLY A 94 -17.92 7.45 21.40
C GLY A 94 -18.30 8.87 21.79
N GLY A 95 -17.63 9.80 21.12
CA GLY A 95 -17.77 11.24 21.20
C GLY A 95 -18.75 11.85 20.20
N GLY A 96 -18.78 13.19 20.14
CA GLY A 96 -19.57 13.99 19.22
C GLY A 96 -18.90 15.33 18.94
N GLY A 97 -18.86 15.76 17.68
CA GLY A 97 -18.15 17.00 17.30
C GLY A 97 -16.70 17.00 17.77
N TRP A 98 -16.30 18.06 18.49
CA TRP A 98 -14.97 18.19 19.10
C TRP A 98 -14.84 17.61 20.51
N ASN A 99 -15.85 16.87 20.98
CA ASN A 99 -15.81 16.15 22.26
C ASN A 99 -15.49 14.67 22.02
N PRO A 100 -14.47 14.09 22.67
CA PRO A 100 -14.08 12.70 22.48
C PRO A 100 -14.99 11.68 23.18
N GLY A 101 -15.71 12.10 24.23
CA GLY A 101 -16.58 11.27 25.06
C GLY A 101 -17.03 12.03 26.31
N ARG A 102 -17.52 11.30 27.34
CA ARG A 102 -17.88 11.84 28.67
C ARG A 102 -18.83 13.06 28.67
N PHE A 103 -19.76 13.09 27.72
CA PHE A 103 -20.80 14.12 27.62
C PHE A 103 -22.19 13.48 27.65
N ILE A 104 -23.24 14.31 27.64
CA ILE A 104 -24.62 13.85 27.89
C ILE A 104 -25.08 12.69 27.00
N LEU A 105 -24.71 12.66 25.72
CA LEU A 105 -25.08 11.56 24.83
C LEU A 105 -24.26 10.28 25.12
N SER A 106 -22.99 10.42 25.51
CA SER A 106 -22.20 9.27 26.00
C SER A 106 -22.88 8.66 27.23
N TYR A 107 -23.31 9.47 28.21
CA TYR A 107 -23.98 8.95 29.41
C TYR A 107 -25.34 8.30 29.11
N ALA A 108 -26.09 8.84 28.15
CA ALA A 108 -27.32 8.23 27.66
C ALA A 108 -27.08 6.84 27.04
N ALA A 109 -26.03 6.69 26.25
CA ALA A 109 -25.63 5.40 25.68
C ALA A 109 -25.07 4.44 26.76
N MET A 110 -24.30 4.95 27.72
CA MET A 110 -23.75 4.16 28.84
C MET A 110 -24.85 3.61 29.74
N ILE A 111 -25.85 4.41 30.13
CA ILE A 111 -26.93 3.91 30.99
C ILE A 111 -27.76 2.84 30.26
N ASN A 112 -27.98 3.01 28.95
CA ASN A 112 -28.62 2.00 28.13
C ASN A 112 -27.81 0.69 28.09
N ALA A 113 -26.49 0.77 27.95
CA ALA A 113 -25.63 -0.42 27.97
C ALA A 113 -25.66 -1.16 29.33
N VAL A 114 -25.50 -0.43 30.44
CA VAL A 114 -25.49 -0.99 31.80
C VAL A 114 -26.80 -1.69 32.14
N THR A 115 -27.93 -1.08 31.80
CA THR A 115 -29.26 -1.66 32.06
C THR A 115 -29.54 -2.90 31.22
N ASN A 116 -28.91 -3.04 30.06
CA ASN A 116 -28.90 -4.26 29.26
C ASN A 116 -27.88 -5.32 29.76
N GLY A 117 -27.20 -5.09 30.88
CA GLY A 117 -26.25 -6.02 31.48
C GLY A 117 -24.84 -5.97 30.87
N TYR A 118 -24.54 -4.93 30.08
CA TYR A 118 -23.22 -4.74 29.49
C TYR A 118 -22.34 -3.88 30.39
N ALA A 119 -21.06 -4.19 30.45
CA ALA A 119 -20.07 -3.23 30.90
C ALA A 119 -19.90 -2.16 29.79
N THR A 120 -19.72 -0.90 30.17
CA THR A 120 -19.55 0.21 29.21
C THR A 120 -18.42 1.13 29.62
N VAL A 121 -17.83 1.80 28.64
CA VAL A 121 -16.70 2.71 28.86
C VAL A 121 -16.73 3.89 27.89
N THR A 122 -16.17 5.02 28.32
CA THR A 122 -15.90 6.23 27.52
C THR A 122 -14.64 6.94 28.03
N THR A 123 -14.06 7.85 27.24
CA THR A 123 -12.88 8.64 27.59
C THR A 123 -13.05 10.12 27.29
N ASP A 124 -12.43 11.00 28.08
CA ASP A 124 -12.30 12.43 27.73
C ASP A 124 -11.08 12.74 26.86
N ALA A 125 -10.24 11.73 26.57
CA ALA A 125 -8.98 11.88 25.83
C ALA A 125 -8.05 13.01 26.37
N GLY A 126 -8.24 13.46 27.62
CA GLY A 126 -7.55 14.60 28.20
C GLY A 126 -7.90 15.95 27.58
N ILE A 127 -9.00 16.02 26.82
CA ILE A 127 -9.50 17.25 26.20
C ILE A 127 -10.42 17.97 27.20
N PRO A 128 -10.13 19.24 27.56
CA PRO A 128 -10.99 20.00 28.45
C PRO A 128 -12.33 20.29 27.77
N THR A 129 -13.40 20.36 28.56
CA THR A 129 -14.69 20.89 28.10
C THR A 129 -14.58 22.39 27.87
N THR A 130 -14.23 22.79 26.64
CA THR A 130 -14.22 24.19 26.17
C THR A 130 -15.21 24.38 25.02
N PRO A 131 -15.88 25.55 24.93
CA PRO A 131 -16.70 25.90 23.78
C PRO A 131 -15.87 26.06 22.49
N ASN A 132 -14.58 26.42 22.58
CA ASN A 132 -13.74 26.71 21.43
C ASN A 132 -12.61 25.66 21.32
N PRO A 133 -12.60 24.80 20.28
CA PRO A 133 -11.58 23.78 20.14
C PRO A 133 -10.15 24.34 19.99
N ILE A 134 -9.99 25.60 19.58
CA ILE A 134 -8.67 26.25 19.48
C ILE A 134 -7.92 26.23 20.81
N ASP A 135 -8.65 26.34 21.92
CA ASP A 135 -8.05 26.51 23.25
C ASP A 135 -7.24 25.28 23.69
N TRP A 136 -7.58 24.08 23.18
CA TRP A 136 -6.81 22.87 23.41
C TRP A 136 -6.00 22.43 22.18
N LEU A 137 -6.42 22.82 20.97
CA LEU A 137 -5.69 22.50 19.73
C LEU A 137 -4.36 23.26 19.63
N LEU A 138 -4.27 24.47 20.17
CA LEU A 138 -3.06 25.29 20.16
C LEU A 138 -2.38 25.29 21.52
N LYS A 139 -1.10 24.91 21.55
CA LYS A 139 -0.26 25.01 22.74
C LYS A 139 0.26 26.43 22.94
N SER A 140 0.57 27.11 21.83
CA SER A 140 0.99 28.51 21.76
C SER A 140 0.78 29.04 20.34
N PRO A 141 0.83 30.36 20.08
CA PRO A 141 0.86 30.87 18.72
C PRO A 141 1.97 30.18 17.90
N GLY A 142 1.64 29.74 16.70
CA GLY A 142 2.51 28.97 15.80
C GLY A 142 2.59 27.46 16.08
N SER A 143 2.04 26.96 17.19
CA SER A 143 2.25 25.57 17.65
C SER A 143 0.95 24.84 18.00
N LEU A 144 0.74 23.69 17.36
CA LEU A 144 -0.35 22.76 17.67
C LEU A 144 0.00 21.90 18.89
N ASP A 145 -0.99 21.59 19.71
CA ASP A 145 -0.89 20.49 20.68
C ASP A 145 -1.13 19.16 19.96
N THR A 146 -0.06 18.63 19.37
CA THR A 146 -0.11 17.37 18.62
C THR A 146 -0.46 16.17 19.50
N ASN A 147 -0.18 16.22 20.81
CA ASN A 147 -0.51 15.14 21.73
C ASN A 147 -2.01 15.12 22.02
N ALA A 148 -2.59 16.28 22.34
CA ALA A 148 -4.03 16.42 22.52
C ALA A 148 -4.78 15.95 21.26
N LEU A 149 -4.28 16.32 20.08
CA LEU A 149 -4.86 15.89 18.81
C LEU A 149 -4.73 14.37 18.56
N GLN A 150 -3.60 13.75 18.91
CA GLN A 150 -3.42 12.30 18.83
C GLN A 150 -4.32 11.56 19.82
N ASN A 151 -4.48 12.07 21.04
CA ASN A 151 -5.39 11.54 22.04
C ASN A 151 -6.84 11.59 21.55
N PHE A 152 -7.28 12.73 21.03
CA PHE A 152 -8.60 12.91 20.43
C PHE A 152 -8.84 11.97 19.23
N GLY A 153 -7.81 11.75 18.42
CA GLY A 153 -7.89 11.00 17.18
C GLY A 153 -7.88 9.47 17.35
N GLN A 154 -6.92 8.93 18.11
CA GLN A 154 -6.63 7.49 18.10
C GLN A 154 -5.99 6.90 19.37
N VAL A 155 -5.18 7.65 20.13
CA VAL A 155 -4.38 7.07 21.23
C VAL A 155 -5.28 6.68 22.40
N SER A 156 -6.15 7.59 22.83
CA SER A 156 -7.07 7.31 23.95
C SER A 156 -8.03 6.15 23.67
N LEU A 157 -8.41 5.92 22.40
CA LEU A 157 -9.24 4.79 21.99
C LEU A 157 -8.54 3.45 22.25
N ASN A 158 -7.23 3.41 22.05
CA ASN A 158 -6.41 2.22 22.33
C ASN A 158 -6.31 1.97 23.83
N ASP A 159 -5.96 3.00 24.59
CA ASP A 159 -5.78 2.95 26.04
C ASP A 159 -7.02 2.43 26.77
N GLU A 160 -8.18 2.88 26.30
CA GLU A 160 -9.48 2.53 26.84
C GLU A 160 -9.83 1.04 26.61
N THR A 161 -9.39 0.37 25.52
CA THR A 161 -10.14 -0.80 24.98
C THR A 161 -9.37 -2.08 24.53
N VAL A 162 -8.12 -2.04 24.04
CA VAL A 162 -7.61 -3.02 23.01
C VAL A 162 -6.98 -4.33 23.50
N MET A 163 -7.58 -5.55 23.37
CA MET A 163 -7.03 -6.79 24.01
C MET A 163 -6.25 -7.69 23.07
N LEU A 164 -4.95 -7.84 23.31
CA LEU A 164 -4.19 -8.99 22.82
C LEU A 164 -4.33 -10.21 23.74
N THR A 165 -4.83 -11.30 23.16
CA THR A 165 -4.60 -12.66 23.67
C THR A 165 -3.13 -13.06 23.49
N LYS A 166 -2.61 -13.78 24.49
CA LYS A 166 -1.23 -14.32 24.66
C LYS A 166 -0.53 -14.88 23.39
N PRO A 167 0.82 -14.90 23.35
CA PRO A 167 1.73 -14.81 24.51
C PRO A 167 2.43 -13.47 24.74
N LEU A 168 2.01 -12.36 24.13
CA LEU A 168 2.46 -11.01 24.49
C LEU A 168 1.24 -10.05 24.46
N GLY A 169 0.71 -9.69 25.63
CA GLY A 169 -0.53 -8.88 25.80
C GLY A 169 -0.43 -7.44 25.25
N LYS A 170 -1.45 -6.57 25.36
CA LYS A 170 -2.53 -6.45 26.36
C LYS A 170 -3.63 -5.51 25.85
N ALA A 171 -4.86 -5.68 26.37
CA ALA A 171 -5.87 -4.61 26.60
C ALA A 171 -5.71 -4.10 27.97
N ILE A 172 -5.94 -2.80 28.08
CA ILE A 172 -5.57 -2.18 29.32
C ILE A 172 -6.79 -1.82 30.11
N ILE A 173 -7.39 -0.64 29.96
CA ILE A 173 -8.20 -0.16 31.08
C ILE A 173 -9.53 -0.91 31.19
N ALA A 174 -10.46 -0.80 30.23
CA ALA A 174 -11.81 -1.36 30.40
C ALA A 174 -11.81 -2.88 30.65
N LYS A 175 -11.04 -3.64 29.87
CA LYS A 175 -11.00 -5.10 29.98
C LYS A 175 -10.30 -5.58 31.25
N GLN A 176 -9.28 -4.88 31.78
CA GLN A 176 -8.70 -5.19 33.10
C GLN A 176 -9.66 -4.83 34.24
N LEU A 177 -10.45 -3.75 34.13
CA LEU A 177 -11.47 -3.41 35.12
C LEU A 177 -12.56 -4.49 35.18
N ILE A 178 -13.04 -4.96 34.01
CA ILE A 178 -13.99 -6.07 33.90
C ILE A 178 -13.40 -7.34 34.50
N GLU A 179 -12.18 -7.72 34.13
CA GLU A 179 -11.52 -8.92 34.66
C GLU A 179 -11.31 -8.83 36.18
N SER A 180 -10.97 -7.66 36.71
CA SER A 180 -10.80 -7.43 38.15
C SER A 180 -12.10 -7.61 38.93
N LEU A 181 -13.23 -7.11 38.41
CA LEU A 181 -14.51 -7.19 39.11
C LEU A 181 -15.18 -8.57 38.95
N TYR A 182 -15.20 -9.11 37.73
CA TYR A 182 -15.95 -10.32 37.37
C TYR A 182 -15.11 -11.60 37.33
N GLY A 183 -13.78 -11.49 37.44
CA GLY A 183 -12.83 -12.62 37.41
C GLY A 183 -12.57 -13.21 36.03
N LYS A 184 -13.10 -12.59 34.96
CA LYS A 184 -12.92 -13.00 33.56
C LYS A 184 -13.01 -11.80 32.61
N PRO A 185 -12.30 -11.80 31.48
CA PRO A 185 -12.46 -10.79 30.45
C PRO A 185 -13.87 -10.86 29.81
N PRO A 186 -14.32 -9.81 29.10
CA PRO A 186 -15.57 -9.88 28.35
C PRO A 186 -15.50 -10.97 27.29
N THR A 187 -16.62 -11.68 27.08
CA THR A 187 -16.75 -12.72 26.04
C THR A 187 -16.91 -12.12 24.65
N ARG A 188 -17.50 -10.92 24.55
CA ARG A 188 -17.66 -10.14 23.32
C ARG A 188 -17.53 -8.64 23.62
N SER A 189 -16.99 -7.89 22.67
CA SER A 189 -16.81 -6.45 22.74
C SER A 189 -17.45 -5.76 21.54
N TYR A 190 -18.26 -4.74 21.79
CA TYR A 190 -18.94 -3.94 20.77
C TYR A 190 -18.65 -2.45 20.91
N TRP A 191 -18.63 -1.74 19.78
CA TRP A 191 -18.64 -0.27 19.72
C TRP A 191 -20.00 0.20 19.20
N ASN A 192 -20.59 1.23 19.83
CA ASN A 192 -21.84 1.82 19.34
C ASN A 192 -21.83 3.35 19.48
N ALA A 193 -21.70 4.06 18.36
CA ALA A 193 -21.71 5.51 18.35
C ALA A 193 -22.01 6.12 16.98
N CYS A 194 -22.24 7.45 16.96
CA CYS A 194 -22.54 8.22 15.76
C CYS A 194 -21.58 9.41 15.56
N SER A 195 -21.47 9.97 14.35
CA SER A 195 -20.70 11.19 14.06
C SER A 195 -19.19 11.01 14.32
N GLN A 196 -18.61 11.84 15.19
CA GLN A 196 -17.25 11.65 15.72
C GLN A 196 -17.08 10.24 16.34
N GLY A 197 -18.08 9.74 17.05
CA GLY A 197 -18.09 8.37 17.55
C GLY A 197 -18.15 7.31 16.45
N GLY A 198 -18.83 7.60 15.34
CA GLY A 198 -18.81 6.74 14.14
C GLY A 198 -17.41 6.67 13.54
N ARG A 199 -16.73 7.82 13.43
CA ARG A 199 -15.31 7.90 13.03
C ARG A 199 -14.42 7.10 13.97
N GLN A 200 -14.53 7.30 15.28
CA GLN A 200 -13.75 6.56 16.29
C GLN A 200 -13.91 5.04 16.12
N GLY A 201 -15.13 4.56 15.86
CA GLY A 201 -15.42 3.16 15.55
C GLY A 201 -14.66 2.66 14.32
N LEU A 202 -14.72 3.39 13.20
CA LEU A 202 -13.97 3.00 12.00
C LEU A 202 -12.45 3.12 12.19
N LYS A 203 -11.97 4.08 12.99
CA LYS A 203 -10.56 4.20 13.34
C LYS A 203 -10.06 3.01 14.15
N LEU A 204 -10.88 2.49 15.07
CA LEU A 204 -10.62 1.24 15.78
C LEU A 204 -10.52 0.07 14.80
N ALA A 205 -11.43 -0.07 13.84
CA ALA A 205 -11.34 -1.12 12.82
C ALA A 205 -10.05 -1.04 11.97
N GLN A 206 -9.61 0.19 11.63
CA GLN A 206 -8.41 0.43 10.83
C GLN A 206 -7.11 0.13 11.58
N GLN A 207 -7.03 0.48 12.87
CA GLN A 207 -5.77 0.48 13.63
C GLN A 207 -5.67 -0.65 14.66
N TYR A 208 -6.80 -1.06 15.22
CA TYR A 208 -6.90 -2.03 16.32
C TYR A 208 -7.95 -3.09 15.97
N PRO A 209 -7.71 -3.89 14.91
CA PRO A 209 -8.72 -4.75 14.31
C PRO A 209 -9.29 -5.80 15.28
N ASP A 210 -8.57 -6.16 16.33
CA ASP A 210 -8.93 -7.13 17.36
C ASP A 210 -9.56 -6.48 18.63
N ALA A 211 -9.75 -5.16 18.63
CA ALA A 211 -10.30 -4.44 19.78
C ALA A 211 -11.76 -4.82 20.05
N TYR A 212 -12.54 -4.97 18.98
CA TYR A 212 -13.99 -5.17 18.99
C TYR A 212 -14.41 -6.25 18.00
N ASP A 213 -15.34 -7.11 18.41
CA ASP A 213 -15.95 -8.13 17.55
C ASP A 213 -17.00 -7.50 16.61
N GLY A 214 -17.69 -6.46 17.07
CA GLY A 214 -18.71 -5.74 16.30
C GLY A 214 -18.64 -4.23 16.47
N ILE A 215 -18.72 -3.49 15.37
CA ILE A 215 -18.70 -2.02 15.36
C ILE A 215 -19.98 -1.50 14.70
N MET A 216 -20.76 -0.75 15.47
CA MET A 216 -21.86 0.06 14.98
C MET A 216 -21.39 1.51 14.82
N SER A 217 -21.30 1.97 13.57
CA SER A 217 -20.73 3.26 13.20
C SER A 217 -21.74 4.08 12.39
N ALA A 218 -22.53 4.91 13.06
CA ALA A 218 -23.55 5.74 12.44
C ALA A 218 -22.99 7.10 11.98
N ALA A 219 -23.46 7.60 10.84
CA ALA A 219 -23.07 8.86 10.20
C ALA A 219 -21.57 9.21 10.41
N PRO A 220 -20.63 8.34 9.99
CA PRO A 220 -19.25 8.47 10.41
C PRO A 220 -18.54 9.64 9.74
N ALA A 221 -17.88 10.46 10.55
CA ALA A 221 -17.03 11.56 10.09
C ALA A 221 -15.65 11.08 9.63
N VAL A 222 -15.60 10.22 8.61
CA VAL A 222 -14.35 9.82 7.93
C VAL A 222 -13.86 10.92 6.98
N ASN A 223 -12.60 10.84 6.54
CA ASN A 223 -11.98 11.85 5.67
C ASN A 223 -12.09 13.26 6.27
N TRP A 224 -11.65 13.40 7.54
CA TRP A 224 -11.99 14.57 8.36
C TRP A 224 -11.62 15.91 7.70
N ALA A 225 -10.50 15.96 6.99
CA ALA A 225 -10.10 17.17 6.30
C ALA A 225 -11.10 17.57 5.21
N GLU A 226 -11.42 16.67 4.28
CA GLU A 226 -12.36 16.98 3.20
C GLU A 226 -13.79 17.16 3.72
N PHE A 227 -14.20 16.39 4.74
CA PHE A 227 -15.46 16.58 5.45
C PHE A 227 -15.56 18.01 6.02
N TYR A 228 -14.55 18.46 6.75
CA TYR A 228 -14.54 19.79 7.35
C TYR A 228 -14.59 20.89 6.27
N LEU A 229 -13.96 20.66 5.13
CA LEU A 229 -14.00 21.59 4.00
C LEU A 229 -15.40 21.67 3.38
N ASN A 230 -16.14 20.55 3.34
CA ASN A 230 -17.55 20.56 2.95
C ASN A 230 -18.41 21.36 3.94
N SER A 231 -18.18 21.25 5.25
CA SER A 231 -18.98 21.98 6.24
C SER A 231 -18.80 23.50 6.18
N ILE A 232 -17.65 24.00 5.73
CA ILE A 232 -17.44 25.45 5.55
C ILE A 232 -17.79 25.95 4.14
N TRP A 233 -17.96 25.05 3.16
CA TRP A 233 -18.10 25.39 1.75
C TRP A 233 -19.32 26.27 1.42
N PRO A 234 -20.56 25.96 1.85
CA PRO A 234 -21.73 26.80 1.57
C PRO A 234 -21.52 28.24 2.04
N SER A 235 -20.95 28.39 3.22
CA SER A 235 -20.69 29.69 3.82
C SER A 235 -19.54 30.44 3.13
N TYR A 236 -18.47 29.73 2.78
CA TYR A 236 -17.39 30.28 1.98
C TYR A 236 -17.90 30.79 0.63
N TYR A 237 -18.78 30.01 -0.02
CA TYR A 237 -19.42 30.39 -1.28
C TYR A 237 -20.22 31.68 -1.11
N MET A 238 -21.14 31.73 -0.14
CA MET A 238 -21.96 32.92 0.15
C MET A 238 -21.12 34.18 0.38
N LEU A 239 -20.09 34.09 1.23
CA LEU A 239 -19.21 35.22 1.57
C LEU A 239 -18.38 35.67 0.37
N LYS A 240 -17.90 34.74 -0.44
CA LYS A 240 -17.14 35.07 -1.64
C LYS A 240 -18.00 35.72 -2.71
N THR A 241 -19.20 35.20 -2.95
CA THR A 241 -20.11 35.70 -4.00
C THR A 241 -20.99 36.84 -3.53
N GLN A 242 -20.98 37.15 -2.24
CA GLN A 242 -21.89 38.11 -1.59
C GLN A 242 -23.37 37.78 -1.86
N GLN A 243 -23.71 36.49 -1.78
CA GLN A 243 -25.07 35.98 -1.99
C GLN A 243 -25.58 35.39 -0.69
N PHE A 244 -26.64 36.00 -0.12
CA PHE A 244 -27.18 35.65 1.20
C PHE A 244 -28.71 35.51 1.11
N PRO A 245 -29.22 34.39 0.56
CA PRO A 245 -30.65 34.16 0.42
C PRO A 245 -31.34 34.02 1.79
N LEU A 246 -32.64 34.31 1.85
CA LEU A 246 -33.40 34.10 3.08
C LEU A 246 -33.51 32.61 3.42
N GLY A 247 -33.51 32.26 4.70
CA GLY A 247 -33.70 30.88 5.15
C GLY A 247 -34.97 30.24 4.55
N CYS A 248 -36.07 30.99 4.49
CA CYS A 248 -37.31 30.52 3.89
C CYS A 248 -37.22 30.23 2.37
N GLU A 249 -36.31 30.87 1.63
CA GLU A 249 -36.05 30.54 0.23
C GLU A 249 -35.34 29.19 0.11
N LEU A 250 -34.38 28.92 1.01
CA LEU A 250 -33.65 27.67 1.11
C LEU A 250 -34.56 26.51 1.56
N ASP A 251 -35.44 26.76 2.53
CA ASP A 251 -36.49 25.82 2.95
C ASP A 251 -37.41 25.47 1.78
N ALA A 252 -37.84 26.49 1.02
CA ALA A 252 -38.70 26.30 -0.14
C ALA A 252 -38.00 25.47 -1.24
N LEU A 253 -36.72 25.69 -1.50
CA LEU A 253 -35.95 24.89 -2.44
C LEU A 253 -35.82 23.42 -1.99
N THR A 254 -35.56 23.18 -0.71
CA THR A 254 -35.50 21.84 -0.13
C THR A 254 -36.87 21.15 -0.28
N ALA A 255 -37.96 21.83 0.07
CA ALA A 255 -39.32 21.30 -0.07
C ALA A 255 -39.71 21.04 -1.54
N MET A 256 -39.28 21.89 -2.47
CA MET A 256 -39.47 21.67 -3.91
C MET A 256 -38.69 20.45 -4.41
N ALA A 257 -37.47 20.25 -3.92
CA ALA A 257 -36.66 19.08 -4.27
C ALA A 257 -37.31 17.78 -3.75
N VAL A 258 -37.68 17.75 -2.47
CA VAL A 258 -38.41 16.62 -1.86
C VAL A 258 -39.69 16.31 -2.66
N SER A 259 -40.53 17.32 -2.90
CA SER A 259 -41.79 17.13 -3.64
C SER A 259 -41.59 16.61 -5.08
N ALA A 260 -40.52 17.04 -5.76
CA ALA A 260 -40.20 16.57 -7.11
C ALA A 260 -39.60 15.17 -7.14
N CYS A 261 -38.99 14.72 -6.03
CA CYS A 261 -38.23 13.48 -5.96
C CYS A 261 -38.91 12.36 -5.17
N ASP A 262 -39.94 12.67 -4.38
CA ASP A 262 -40.69 11.76 -3.50
C ASP A 262 -41.10 10.46 -4.22
N ASP A 263 -41.87 10.57 -5.29
CA ASP A 263 -42.41 9.41 -6.02
C ASP A 263 -41.39 8.67 -6.91
N LEU A 264 -40.10 9.07 -6.91
CA LEU A 264 -39.08 8.44 -7.76
C LEU A 264 -38.72 7.02 -7.31
N ASP A 265 -38.90 6.70 -6.03
CA ASP A 265 -38.75 5.34 -5.49
C ASP A 265 -40.05 4.51 -5.57
N GLY A 266 -41.16 5.16 -5.96
CA GLY A 266 -42.50 4.60 -6.09
C GLY A 266 -43.32 4.58 -4.81
N VAL A 267 -42.87 5.27 -3.75
CA VAL A 267 -43.59 5.51 -2.50
C VAL A 267 -43.71 7.01 -2.29
N LYS A 268 -44.92 7.49 -1.98
CA LYS A 268 -45.17 8.92 -1.75
C LYS A 268 -45.33 9.21 -0.26
N ASP A 269 -44.21 9.42 0.42
CA ASP A 269 -44.13 9.61 1.87
C ASP A 269 -43.45 10.94 2.27
N GLY A 270 -43.05 11.73 1.29
CA GLY A 270 -42.35 13.00 1.45
C GLY A 270 -40.89 12.83 1.84
N LEU A 271 -40.26 11.71 1.49
CA LEU A 271 -38.83 11.45 1.67
C LEU A 271 -38.13 11.34 0.31
N ILE A 272 -36.81 11.40 0.30
CA ILE A 272 -35.99 11.09 -0.89
C ILE A 272 -35.20 9.82 -0.59
N SER A 273 -35.67 8.67 -1.08
CA SER A 273 -34.96 7.40 -0.88
C SER A 273 -33.97 7.07 -1.99
N ASP A 274 -34.12 7.65 -3.19
CA ASP A 274 -33.17 7.52 -4.31
C ASP A 274 -32.52 8.89 -4.64
N PRO A 275 -31.43 9.27 -3.93
CA PRO A 275 -30.74 10.53 -4.16
C PRO A 275 -30.13 10.64 -5.56
N GLU A 276 -29.70 9.51 -6.14
CA GLU A 276 -29.15 9.47 -7.49
C GLU A 276 -30.21 9.84 -8.53
N ALA A 277 -31.41 9.26 -8.43
CA ALA A 277 -32.54 9.60 -9.29
C ALA A 277 -32.99 11.05 -9.06
N CYS A 278 -32.98 11.54 -7.82
CA CYS A 278 -33.35 12.91 -7.53
C CYS A 278 -32.40 13.91 -8.20
N ARG A 279 -31.07 13.71 -8.09
CA ARG A 279 -30.07 14.56 -8.76
C ARG A 279 -30.24 14.59 -10.28
N ALA A 280 -30.72 13.51 -10.89
CA ALA A 280 -30.97 13.45 -12.32
C ALA A 280 -32.26 14.18 -12.76
N ASN A 281 -33.26 14.30 -11.88
CA ASN A 281 -34.59 14.82 -12.22
C ASN A 281 -34.86 16.24 -11.70
N PHE A 282 -34.20 16.68 -10.63
CA PHE A 282 -34.42 17.99 -10.05
C PHE A 282 -33.43 19.05 -10.58
N ASN A 283 -33.96 20.03 -11.31
CA ASN A 283 -33.18 21.17 -11.79
C ASN A 283 -33.49 22.43 -10.97
N VAL A 284 -32.50 22.88 -10.19
CA VAL A 284 -32.60 24.06 -9.31
C VAL A 284 -32.79 25.37 -10.08
N SER A 285 -32.15 25.51 -11.24
CA SER A 285 -32.25 26.71 -12.08
C SER A 285 -33.66 26.90 -12.63
N ALA A 286 -34.42 25.81 -12.80
CA ALA A 286 -35.82 25.85 -13.22
C ALA A 286 -36.77 26.31 -12.10
N GLN A 287 -36.29 26.46 -10.85
CA GLN A 287 -37.10 26.94 -9.72
C GLN A 287 -37.05 28.47 -9.57
N ILE A 288 -36.09 29.14 -10.21
CA ILE A 288 -35.90 30.59 -10.12
C ILE A 288 -37.18 31.30 -10.60
N GLY A 289 -37.64 32.27 -9.82
CA GLY A 289 -38.85 33.04 -10.11
C GLY A 289 -40.16 32.40 -9.65
N LYS A 290 -40.16 31.12 -9.21
CA LYS A 290 -41.36 30.49 -8.65
C LYS A 290 -41.75 31.13 -7.32
N SER A 291 -43.03 31.41 -7.14
CA SER A 291 -43.56 32.05 -5.92
C SER A 291 -43.79 31.02 -4.80
N PHE A 292 -43.49 31.42 -3.56
CA PHE A 292 -43.73 30.63 -2.35
C PHE A 292 -44.07 31.55 -1.16
N GLN A 293 -44.67 30.99 -0.10
CA GLN A 293 -44.93 31.73 1.14
C GLN A 293 -43.70 31.69 2.06
N CYS A 294 -43.13 32.84 2.36
CA CYS A 294 -42.00 32.95 3.28
C CYS A 294 -42.50 33.26 4.69
N ALA A 295 -42.36 32.29 5.60
CA ALA A 295 -42.76 32.45 7.00
C ALA A 295 -41.97 33.56 7.73
N GLN A 296 -40.69 33.74 7.39
CA GLN A 296 -39.80 34.70 8.07
C GLN A 296 -40.25 36.16 7.94
N ILE A 297 -40.88 36.52 6.82
CA ILE A 297 -41.39 37.89 6.57
C ILE A 297 -42.90 37.95 6.44
N ASN A 298 -43.58 36.81 6.62
CA ASN A 298 -45.02 36.64 6.48
C ASN A 298 -45.58 37.23 5.17
N SER A 299 -44.91 36.91 4.05
CA SER A 299 -45.22 37.43 2.72
C SER A 299 -44.85 36.44 1.62
N THR A 300 -45.39 36.64 0.41
CA THR A 300 -45.04 35.86 -0.78
C THR A 300 -43.77 36.38 -1.42
N LEU A 301 -42.82 35.50 -1.69
CA LEU A 301 -41.56 35.78 -2.38
C LEU A 301 -41.39 34.88 -3.59
N ASN A 302 -40.49 35.28 -4.50
CA ASN A 302 -40.04 34.43 -5.60
C ASN A 302 -38.65 33.91 -5.28
N ILE A 303 -38.37 32.64 -5.62
CA ILE A 303 -37.03 32.07 -5.51
C ILE A 303 -36.03 32.93 -6.27
N SER A 304 -35.03 33.45 -5.56
CA SER A 304 -33.98 34.27 -6.16
C SER A 304 -32.92 33.43 -6.87
N GLN A 305 -32.16 34.08 -7.76
CA GLN A 305 -30.95 33.49 -8.34
C GLN A 305 -29.92 33.15 -7.25
N ALA A 306 -29.82 33.97 -6.20
CA ALA A 306 -28.91 33.75 -5.08
C ALA A 306 -29.26 32.44 -4.33
N ALA A 307 -30.54 32.20 -4.05
CA ALA A 307 -31.00 30.96 -3.42
C ALA A 307 -30.64 29.73 -4.26
N ALA A 308 -30.93 29.77 -5.57
CA ALA A 308 -30.61 28.66 -6.48
C ALA A 308 -29.10 28.37 -6.58
N ASN A 309 -28.26 29.42 -6.62
CA ASN A 309 -26.81 29.27 -6.68
C ASN A 309 -26.24 28.66 -5.39
N VAL A 310 -26.67 29.16 -4.22
CA VAL A 310 -26.23 28.65 -2.91
C VAL A 310 -26.68 27.21 -2.70
N ALA A 311 -27.91 26.88 -3.08
CA ALA A 311 -28.40 25.50 -3.08
C ALA A 311 -27.54 24.60 -3.97
N ASN A 312 -27.27 25.01 -5.22
CA ASN A 312 -26.43 24.25 -6.14
C ASN A 312 -25.00 24.04 -5.60
N ALA A 313 -24.39 25.07 -5.03
CA ALA A 313 -23.07 24.97 -4.42
C ALA A 313 -23.05 24.01 -3.23
N SER A 314 -24.11 24.00 -2.42
CA SER A 314 -24.26 23.11 -1.26
C SER A 314 -24.44 21.65 -1.67
N TRP A 315 -25.21 21.38 -2.72
CA TRP A 315 -25.48 20.02 -3.22
C TRP A 315 -24.32 19.42 -4.02
N THR A 316 -23.55 20.25 -4.73
CA THR A 316 -22.43 19.77 -5.55
C THR A 316 -21.12 19.62 -4.76
N GLY A 317 -21.02 20.30 -3.61
CA GLY A 317 -19.88 20.22 -2.70
C GLY A 317 -18.65 21.03 -3.14
N PRO A 318 -17.58 21.03 -2.32
CA PRO A 318 -16.40 21.86 -2.55
C PRO A 318 -15.59 21.47 -3.76
N ARG A 319 -15.02 22.49 -4.43
CA ARG A 319 -14.04 22.37 -5.52
C ARG A 319 -12.84 23.27 -5.24
N SER A 320 -11.65 22.82 -5.64
CA SER A 320 -10.42 23.63 -5.55
C SER A 320 -10.43 24.82 -6.52
N SER A 321 -9.42 25.69 -6.45
CA SER A 321 -9.20 26.75 -7.46
C SER A 321 -9.12 26.25 -8.90
N THR A 322 -8.70 25.00 -9.12
CA THR A 322 -8.57 24.36 -10.44
C THR A 322 -9.84 23.62 -10.87
N GLY A 323 -10.88 23.61 -10.04
CA GLY A 323 -12.11 22.85 -10.29
C GLY A 323 -12.04 21.38 -9.87
N LYS A 324 -10.95 20.93 -9.22
CA LYS A 324 -10.80 19.56 -8.72
C LYS A 324 -11.84 19.30 -7.63
N PHE A 325 -12.48 18.13 -7.69
CA PHE A 325 -13.36 17.63 -6.64
C PHE A 325 -12.61 17.47 -5.31
N ILE A 326 -13.22 17.92 -4.20
CA ILE A 326 -12.69 17.75 -2.84
C ILE A 326 -13.58 16.79 -2.04
N TYR A 327 -14.89 17.06 -1.98
CA TYR A 327 -15.83 16.24 -1.21
C TYR A 327 -17.24 16.30 -1.81
N ASP A 328 -18.05 15.29 -1.47
CA ASP A 328 -19.45 15.20 -1.88
C ASP A 328 -20.28 16.25 -1.15
N GLY A 329 -21.13 16.96 -1.89
CA GLY A 329 -22.06 17.91 -1.29
C GLY A 329 -23.16 17.23 -0.48
N TYR A 330 -23.99 18.04 0.16
CA TYR A 330 -25.15 17.54 0.92
C TYR A 330 -26.24 17.02 -0.01
N GLU A 331 -27.06 16.09 0.47
CA GLU A 331 -28.15 15.57 -0.34
C GLU A 331 -29.27 16.60 -0.49
N MET A 332 -30.05 16.50 -1.57
CA MET A 332 -31.10 17.48 -1.89
C MET A 332 -32.24 17.53 -0.86
N GLY A 333 -32.37 16.48 -0.05
CA GLY A 333 -33.33 16.40 1.06
C GLY A 333 -32.80 16.98 2.38
N SER A 334 -31.51 17.31 2.47
CA SER A 334 -30.94 17.92 3.67
C SER A 334 -31.37 19.39 3.79
N ASP A 335 -31.64 19.84 5.02
CA ASP A 335 -32.13 21.20 5.27
C ASP A 335 -31.09 22.26 4.90
N LEU A 336 -31.31 22.94 3.77
CA LEU A 336 -30.43 23.99 3.27
C LEU A 336 -30.37 25.21 4.20
N SER A 337 -31.42 25.51 4.96
CA SER A 337 -31.41 26.66 5.88
C SER A 337 -30.46 26.44 7.07
N VAL A 338 -30.22 25.17 7.42
CA VAL A 338 -29.23 24.77 8.43
C VAL A 338 -27.82 24.72 7.82
N ILE A 339 -27.68 24.22 6.58
CA ILE A 339 -26.39 24.10 5.87
C ILE A 339 -25.80 25.46 5.47
N ALA A 340 -26.65 26.40 5.03
CA ALA A 340 -26.26 27.73 4.57
C ALA A 340 -27.01 28.83 5.35
N PRO A 341 -26.82 28.92 6.68
CA PRO A 341 -27.67 29.73 7.52
C PRO A 341 -27.39 31.22 7.30
N THR A 342 -28.47 31.99 7.18
CA THR A 342 -28.46 33.42 6.91
C THR A 342 -29.22 34.18 8.00
N GLU A 343 -28.62 35.24 8.52
CA GLU A 343 -29.25 36.19 9.45
C GLU A 343 -29.42 37.54 8.76
N CYS A 344 -30.59 38.15 8.90
CA CYS A 344 -30.93 39.41 8.25
C CYS A 344 -31.36 40.49 9.24
N THR A 345 -30.73 41.66 9.16
CA THR A 345 -31.13 42.87 9.88
C THR A 345 -31.71 43.87 8.90
N GLY A 346 -33.04 43.96 8.86
CA GLY A 346 -33.75 44.74 7.84
C GLY A 346 -33.57 44.12 6.45
N LYS A 347 -32.96 44.87 5.51
CA LYS A 347 -32.68 44.40 4.14
C LYS A 347 -31.27 43.83 3.95
N VAL A 348 -30.44 43.86 4.99
CA VAL A 348 -29.05 43.39 4.93
C VAL A 348 -28.99 42.00 5.53
N CYS A 349 -28.59 41.02 4.71
CA CYS A 349 -28.43 39.63 5.10
C CYS A 349 -26.94 39.25 5.10
N ARG A 350 -26.55 38.38 6.02
CA ARG A 350 -25.18 37.86 6.20
C ARG A 350 -25.21 36.39 6.62
N SER A 351 -24.11 35.68 6.42
CA SER A 351 -23.95 34.33 6.99
C SER A 351 -23.88 34.41 8.52
N SER A 352 -24.63 33.56 9.23
CA SER A 352 -24.77 33.66 10.69
C SER A 352 -23.79 32.77 11.48
N ALA A 353 -23.40 31.61 10.94
CA ALA A 353 -22.46 30.67 11.59
C ALA A 353 -21.20 30.40 10.75
N GLY A 354 -21.27 30.65 9.44
CA GLY A 354 -20.25 30.28 8.48
C GLY A 354 -18.90 30.98 8.63
N GLU A 355 -18.94 32.27 8.96
CA GLU A 355 -17.73 33.08 9.15
C GLU A 355 -16.88 32.54 10.31
N ALA A 356 -17.52 32.09 11.40
CA ALA A 356 -16.82 31.56 12.57
C ALA A 356 -16.07 30.27 12.25
N ASN A 357 -16.66 29.35 11.47
CA ASN A 357 -16.02 28.08 11.11
C ASN A 357 -14.86 28.27 10.12
N ILE A 358 -14.97 29.22 9.20
CA ILE A 358 -13.86 29.60 8.29
C ILE A 358 -12.74 30.27 9.09
N ALA A 359 -13.09 31.18 10.00
CA ALA A 359 -12.13 31.83 10.88
C ALA A 359 -11.43 30.85 11.81
N PHE A 360 -12.17 29.88 12.34
CA PHE A 360 -11.60 28.77 13.10
C PHE A 360 -10.57 28.00 12.27
N ALA A 361 -10.92 27.59 11.05
CA ALA A 361 -10.01 26.83 10.19
C ALA A 361 -8.72 27.60 9.87
N TRP A 362 -8.88 28.90 9.58
CA TRP A 362 -7.76 29.80 9.33
C TRP A 362 -6.87 29.93 10.58
N ARG A 363 -7.46 30.22 11.74
CA ARG A 363 -6.74 30.45 13.00
C ARG A 363 -6.09 29.19 13.54
N ALA A 364 -6.79 28.06 13.51
CA ALA A 364 -6.33 26.80 14.07
C ALA A 364 -5.29 26.11 13.16
N PHE A 365 -5.58 26.00 11.87
CA PHE A 365 -4.80 25.13 10.97
C PHE A 365 -3.80 25.89 10.12
N VAL A 366 -4.17 27.08 9.61
CA VAL A 366 -3.30 27.87 8.72
C VAL A 366 -2.34 28.76 9.51
N ALA A 367 -2.89 29.70 10.28
CA ALA A 367 -2.12 30.70 11.02
C ALA A 367 -1.59 30.16 12.35
N LYS A 368 -2.25 29.15 12.93
CA LYS A 368 -1.98 28.60 14.27
C LYS A 368 -1.91 29.70 15.33
N ASP A 369 -2.79 30.69 15.22
CA ASP A 369 -2.89 31.84 16.11
C ASP A 369 -4.38 32.17 16.29
N SER A 370 -4.84 32.10 17.53
CA SER A 370 -6.24 32.34 17.90
C SER A 370 -6.73 33.75 17.55
N ASN A 371 -5.82 34.72 17.39
CA ASN A 371 -6.12 36.11 17.08
C ASN A 371 -5.90 36.46 15.61
N ALA A 372 -5.49 35.50 14.78
CA ALA A 372 -5.21 35.76 13.38
C ALA A 372 -6.45 36.31 12.65
N ILE A 373 -6.19 37.33 11.83
CA ILE A 373 -7.19 37.91 10.93
C ILE A 373 -7.25 37.04 9.68
N VAL A 374 -8.47 36.64 9.31
CA VAL A 374 -8.70 35.89 8.06
C VAL A 374 -8.45 36.84 6.89
N PRO A 375 -7.62 36.47 5.90
CA PRO A 375 -7.42 37.29 4.72
C PRO A 375 -8.67 37.28 3.86
N ASN A 376 -8.68 38.09 2.80
CA ASN A 376 -9.76 38.06 1.82
C ASN A 376 -10.01 36.64 1.30
N LEU A 377 -11.28 36.26 1.28
CA LEU A 377 -11.69 34.91 0.88
C LEU A 377 -11.57 34.75 -0.64
N THR A 378 -10.48 34.14 -1.07
CA THR A 378 -10.20 33.77 -2.47
C THR A 378 -10.21 32.24 -2.62
N TYR A 379 -10.17 31.72 -3.84
CA TYR A 379 -9.97 30.27 -4.04
C TYR A 379 -8.62 29.81 -3.48
N THR A 380 -7.57 30.63 -3.60
CA THR A 380 -6.26 30.35 -3.01
C THR A 380 -6.32 30.27 -1.48
N THR A 381 -7.12 31.13 -0.83
CA THR A 381 -7.35 31.06 0.61
C THR A 381 -8.04 29.74 1.00
N PHE A 382 -9.06 29.35 0.25
CA PHE A 382 -9.78 28.09 0.48
C PHE A 382 -8.89 26.85 0.27
N ASP A 383 -8.11 26.82 -0.81
CA ASP A 383 -7.14 25.76 -1.07
C ASP A 383 -6.07 25.73 0.03
N THR A 384 -5.65 26.88 0.56
CA THR A 384 -4.70 26.95 1.67
C THR A 384 -5.29 26.38 2.95
N ILE A 385 -6.55 26.67 3.27
CA ILE A 385 -7.26 26.04 4.39
C ILE A 385 -7.34 24.53 4.18
N HIS A 386 -7.75 24.07 3.00
CA HIS A 386 -7.86 22.65 2.68
C HIS A 386 -6.53 21.92 2.91
N ARG A 387 -5.45 22.45 2.35
CA ARG A 387 -4.09 21.89 2.48
C ARG A 387 -3.63 21.84 3.94
N ALA A 388 -3.76 22.96 4.67
CA ALA A 388 -3.40 23.01 6.08
C ALA A 388 -4.23 22.02 6.92
N THR A 389 -5.52 21.89 6.63
CA THR A 389 -6.43 20.98 7.34
C THR A 389 -6.05 19.51 7.09
N LYS A 390 -5.80 19.14 5.82
CA LYS A 390 -5.37 17.78 5.45
C LYS A 390 -4.12 17.35 6.20
N LEU A 391 -3.17 18.26 6.32
CA LEU A 391 -1.91 18.01 6.99
C LEU A 391 -2.03 17.79 8.48
N VAL A 392 -2.88 18.58 9.13
CA VAL A 392 -3.10 18.45 10.57
C VAL A 392 -3.74 17.10 10.89
N PHE A 393 -4.57 16.54 9.99
CA PHE A 393 -5.34 15.33 10.30
C PHE A 393 -4.80 14.03 9.72
N ALA A 394 -4.00 14.06 8.65
CA ALA A 394 -3.47 12.88 7.96
C ALA A 394 -2.83 11.83 8.89
N SER A 395 -2.07 12.27 9.90
CA SER A 395 -1.41 11.36 10.87
C SER A 395 -2.19 11.13 12.17
N ASN A 396 -3.32 11.82 12.37
CA ASN A 396 -3.95 11.93 13.70
C ASN A 396 -5.40 11.41 13.72
N MET A 397 -6.26 11.85 12.79
CA MET A 397 -7.70 11.58 12.87
C MET A 397 -8.42 11.46 11.52
N GLU A 398 -7.70 11.45 10.40
CA GLU A 398 -8.28 11.40 9.06
C GLU A 398 -9.26 10.22 8.86
N THR A 399 -8.90 9.05 9.39
CA THR A 399 -9.73 7.84 9.38
C THR A 399 -10.10 7.42 7.94
N ASP A 400 -9.17 7.51 7.01
CA ASP A 400 -9.36 7.26 5.57
C ASP A 400 -8.69 5.97 5.06
N GLU A 401 -8.16 5.12 5.96
CA GLU A 401 -7.55 3.84 5.58
C GLU A 401 -8.61 2.87 5.05
N ALA A 402 -8.44 2.42 3.81
CA ALA A 402 -9.44 1.63 3.10
C ALA A 402 -9.25 0.12 3.29
N ASP A 403 -8.03 -0.36 3.55
CA ASP A 403 -7.80 -1.78 3.73
C ASP A 403 -8.17 -2.26 5.15
N LEU A 404 -9.43 -2.71 5.28
CA LEU A 404 -9.97 -3.33 6.49
C LEU A 404 -9.80 -4.86 6.53
N SER A 405 -8.89 -5.43 5.74
CA SER A 405 -8.70 -6.89 5.67
C SER A 405 -8.35 -7.52 7.01
N ASP A 406 -7.58 -6.85 7.87
CA ASP A 406 -7.21 -7.40 9.18
C ASP A 406 -8.43 -7.53 10.09
N PHE A 407 -9.29 -6.51 10.11
CA PHE A 407 -10.56 -6.54 10.85
C PHE A 407 -11.48 -7.66 10.34
N ARG A 408 -11.57 -7.83 9.01
CA ARG A 408 -12.30 -8.95 8.40
C ARG A 408 -11.71 -10.31 8.83
N ASN A 409 -10.39 -10.44 8.81
CA ASN A 409 -9.69 -11.71 9.04
C ASN A 409 -9.80 -12.18 10.49
N VAL A 410 -9.87 -11.26 11.46
CA VAL A 410 -10.15 -11.60 12.87
C VAL A 410 -11.64 -11.89 13.13
N GLY A 411 -12.49 -11.79 12.11
CA GLY A 411 -13.91 -12.10 12.18
C GLY A 411 -14.82 -10.92 12.54
N GLY A 412 -14.26 -9.71 12.63
CA GLY A 412 -14.99 -8.50 13.01
C GLY A 412 -16.12 -8.16 12.05
N LYS A 413 -17.20 -7.58 12.58
CA LYS A 413 -18.38 -7.11 11.81
C LYS A 413 -18.60 -5.61 11.99
N ILE A 414 -18.87 -4.90 10.90
CA ILE A 414 -19.25 -3.49 10.90
C ILE A 414 -20.65 -3.34 10.32
N ILE A 415 -21.51 -2.60 11.02
CA ILE A 415 -22.67 -1.98 10.41
C ILE A 415 -22.51 -0.47 10.48
N THR A 416 -22.70 0.19 9.34
CA THR A 416 -22.83 1.63 9.24
C THR A 416 -24.22 1.97 8.75
N TYR A 417 -24.86 2.98 9.33
CA TYR A 417 -25.97 3.66 8.69
C TYR A 417 -25.67 5.15 8.54
N HIS A 418 -26.29 5.81 7.57
CA HIS A 418 -26.21 7.27 7.41
C HIS A 418 -27.56 7.82 6.97
N GLY A 419 -27.99 8.90 7.60
CA GLY A 419 -29.21 9.62 7.21
C GLY A 419 -29.04 10.33 5.87
N LEU A 420 -30.00 10.16 4.95
CA LEU A 420 -29.98 10.81 3.64
C LEU A 420 -30.41 12.28 3.67
N ALA A 421 -30.91 12.76 4.81
CA ALA A 421 -31.18 14.18 5.05
C ALA A 421 -30.17 14.79 6.03
N ASP A 422 -29.03 14.13 6.28
CA ASP A 422 -27.98 14.62 7.17
C ASP A 422 -27.46 15.97 6.68
N GLN A 423 -27.58 16.97 7.55
CA GLN A 423 -27.22 18.36 7.33
C GLN A 423 -25.85 18.72 7.94
N SER A 424 -25.20 17.77 8.61
CA SER A 424 -23.88 17.95 9.24
C SER A 424 -22.79 17.27 8.41
N ILE A 425 -22.97 15.99 8.09
CA ILE A 425 -22.01 15.17 7.33
C ILE A 425 -22.71 14.69 6.07
N SER A 426 -22.08 14.87 4.90
CA SER A 426 -22.67 14.34 3.67
C SER A 426 -22.62 12.81 3.66
N PRO A 427 -23.76 12.12 3.42
CA PRO A 427 -23.79 10.66 3.26
C PRO A 427 -23.02 10.19 2.02
N GLY A 428 -22.76 11.08 1.05
CA GLY A 428 -21.92 10.80 -0.11
C GLY A 428 -20.49 10.44 0.31
N GLY A 429 -19.96 11.08 1.34
CA GLY A 429 -18.63 10.75 1.88
C GLY A 429 -18.56 9.35 2.48
N THR A 430 -19.59 8.92 3.19
CA THR A 430 -19.68 7.55 3.71
C THR A 430 -19.83 6.52 2.59
N LEU A 431 -20.66 6.80 1.58
CA LEU A 431 -20.79 5.93 0.40
C LEU A 431 -19.46 5.78 -0.34
N ARG A 432 -18.73 6.87 -0.51
CA ARG A 432 -17.41 6.87 -1.13
C ARG A 432 -16.42 6.03 -0.32
N TYR A 433 -16.32 6.24 0.99
CA TYR A 433 -15.45 5.44 1.85
C TYR A 433 -15.80 3.95 1.82
N TYR A 434 -17.09 3.60 1.91
CA TYR A 434 -17.55 2.20 1.80
C TYR A 434 -17.14 1.57 0.46
N SER A 435 -17.28 2.31 -0.64
CA SER A 435 -16.88 1.85 -1.98
C SER A 435 -15.36 1.65 -2.08
N THR A 436 -14.57 2.60 -1.57
CA THR A 436 -13.11 2.48 -1.54
C THR A 436 -12.65 1.27 -0.71
N VAL A 437 -13.29 1.00 0.42
CA VAL A 437 -13.02 -0.21 1.22
C VAL A 437 -13.37 -1.48 0.44
N ALA A 438 -14.48 -1.48 -0.30
CA ALA A 438 -14.90 -2.62 -1.11
C ALA A 438 -13.86 -2.95 -2.19
N ASP A 439 -13.36 -1.91 -2.86
CA ASP A 439 -12.32 -2.04 -3.88
C ASP A 439 -10.98 -2.51 -3.28
N ALA A 440 -10.59 -1.97 -2.12
CA ALA A 440 -9.32 -2.29 -1.47
C ALA A 440 -9.27 -3.72 -0.89
N VAL A 441 -10.33 -4.16 -0.23
CA VAL A 441 -10.38 -5.46 0.46
C VAL A 441 -10.61 -6.62 -0.53
N GLY A 442 -11.27 -6.34 -1.66
CA GLY A 442 -11.67 -7.32 -2.66
C GLY A 442 -12.66 -8.37 -2.15
N GLY A 443 -13.30 -9.10 -3.07
CA GLY A 443 -14.31 -10.10 -2.73
C GLY A 443 -15.62 -9.47 -2.23
N ASN A 444 -16.35 -10.19 -1.37
CA ASN A 444 -17.66 -9.73 -0.90
C ASN A 444 -17.54 -8.88 0.38
N ILE A 445 -17.53 -7.55 0.25
CA ILE A 445 -17.51 -6.63 1.41
C ILE A 445 -18.68 -6.88 2.39
N THR A 446 -19.86 -7.29 1.89
CA THR A 446 -21.06 -7.46 2.73
C THR A 446 -20.96 -8.63 3.70
N SER A 447 -19.93 -9.49 3.57
CA SER A 447 -19.68 -10.57 4.52
C SER A 447 -19.19 -10.08 5.88
N PHE A 448 -18.74 -8.82 5.98
CA PHE A 448 -18.24 -8.25 7.23
C PHE A 448 -18.57 -6.76 7.42
N TYR A 449 -18.83 -5.99 6.36
CA TYR A 449 -19.18 -4.58 6.46
C TYR A 449 -20.46 -4.30 5.66
N LYS A 450 -21.55 -3.88 6.32
CA LYS A 450 -22.80 -3.46 5.67
C LYS A 450 -23.07 -1.96 5.88
N TYR A 451 -23.60 -1.31 4.84
CA TYR A 451 -23.97 0.11 4.85
C TYR A 451 -25.47 0.29 4.55
N TYR A 452 -26.20 0.92 5.47
CA TYR A 452 -27.62 1.25 5.37
C TYR A 452 -27.80 2.76 5.12
N ARG A 453 -28.49 3.12 4.03
CA ARG A 453 -28.83 4.50 3.68
C ARG A 453 -30.25 4.77 4.19
N VAL A 454 -30.44 5.68 5.13
CA VAL A 454 -31.74 5.87 5.80
C VAL A 454 -32.45 7.11 5.26
N PRO A 455 -33.52 6.98 4.44
CA PRO A 455 -34.24 8.12 3.87
C PRO A 455 -34.82 9.04 4.93
N GLY A 456 -34.70 10.35 4.73
CA GLY A 456 -35.32 11.37 5.61
C GLY A 456 -34.76 11.47 7.03
N LEU A 457 -33.82 10.60 7.42
CA LEU A 457 -33.12 10.68 8.69
C LEU A 457 -32.07 11.81 8.59
N GLU A 458 -32.08 12.68 9.59
CA GLU A 458 -31.10 13.78 9.74
C GLU A 458 -29.79 13.28 10.38
N HIS A 459 -28.94 14.19 10.86
CA HIS A 459 -27.69 13.83 11.52
C HIS A 459 -27.91 12.97 12.77
N CYS A 460 -27.52 11.68 12.68
CA CYS A 460 -27.62 10.64 13.71
C CYS A 460 -29.05 10.23 14.12
N TRP A 461 -29.95 11.18 14.33
CA TRP A 461 -31.36 11.02 14.69
C TRP A 461 -32.17 12.20 14.13
N GLY A 462 -33.47 12.26 14.44
CA GLY A 462 -34.35 13.32 13.97
C GLY A 462 -34.78 13.13 12.51
N GLY A 463 -35.26 14.22 11.90
CA GLY A 463 -35.83 14.16 10.56
C GLY A 463 -37.20 13.47 10.49
N ARG A 464 -37.70 13.35 9.26
CA ARG A 464 -38.98 12.67 8.97
C ARG A 464 -38.79 11.17 8.75
N GLY A 465 -37.55 10.75 8.51
CA GLY A 465 -37.12 9.35 8.51
C GLY A 465 -37.00 8.78 9.92
N GLY A 466 -37.34 7.51 10.10
CA GLY A 466 -37.20 6.86 11.40
C GLY A 466 -35.78 6.39 11.68
N GLN A 467 -35.41 6.30 12.96
CA GLN A 467 -34.13 5.71 13.36
C GLN A 467 -34.19 4.17 13.29
N PRO A 468 -33.14 3.49 12.80
CA PRO A 468 -33.09 2.04 12.75
C PRO A 468 -32.67 1.43 14.11
N GLU A 469 -33.59 1.46 15.07
CA GLU A 469 -33.38 1.08 16.47
C GLU A 469 -33.05 -0.41 16.70
N THR A 470 -33.17 -1.27 15.68
CA THR A 470 -32.86 -2.71 15.81
C THR A 470 -31.46 -3.09 15.36
N ILE A 471 -30.74 -2.18 14.67
CA ILE A 471 -29.48 -2.51 13.99
C ILE A 471 -28.42 -3.03 14.97
N PHE A 472 -28.33 -2.50 16.19
CA PHE A 472 -27.36 -3.01 17.16
C PHE A 472 -27.63 -4.48 17.56
N ALA A 473 -28.92 -4.85 17.72
CA ALA A 473 -29.30 -6.22 17.99
C ALA A 473 -28.96 -7.15 16.81
N GLN A 474 -29.12 -6.66 15.58
CA GLN A 474 -28.72 -7.42 14.39
C GLN A 474 -27.21 -7.58 14.27
N LEU A 475 -26.42 -6.54 14.60
CA LEU A 475 -24.95 -6.63 14.68
C LEU A 475 -24.52 -7.71 15.68
N ARG A 476 -25.14 -7.74 16.86
CA ARG A 476 -24.88 -8.77 17.87
C ARG A 476 -25.18 -10.17 17.35
N ALA A 477 -26.35 -10.37 16.74
CA ALA A 477 -26.70 -11.66 16.14
C ALA A 477 -25.66 -12.07 15.08
N TRP A 478 -25.22 -11.13 14.25
CA TRP A 478 -24.21 -11.40 13.22
C TRP A 478 -22.87 -11.85 13.79
N VAL A 479 -22.41 -11.20 14.86
CA VAL A 479 -21.16 -11.54 15.56
C VAL A 479 -21.27 -12.85 16.34
N GLU A 480 -22.38 -13.05 17.07
CA GLU A 480 -22.49 -14.14 18.04
C GLU A 480 -22.86 -15.47 17.40
N ASN A 481 -23.69 -15.46 16.36
CA ASN A 481 -24.20 -16.69 15.74
C ASN A 481 -24.21 -16.66 14.20
N GLY A 482 -23.66 -15.61 13.57
CA GLY A 482 -23.55 -15.54 12.11
C GLY A 482 -24.83 -15.14 11.39
N THR A 483 -25.90 -14.76 12.11
CA THR A 483 -27.14 -14.29 11.47
C THR A 483 -26.89 -12.95 10.80
N GLU A 484 -26.83 -12.95 9.47
CA GLU A 484 -26.61 -11.72 8.72
C GLU A 484 -27.72 -10.68 8.98
N PRO A 485 -27.35 -9.40 9.14
CA PRO A 485 -28.32 -8.32 9.32
C PRO A 485 -29.11 -8.13 8.02
N GLY A 486 -30.41 -7.92 8.18
CA GLY A 486 -31.36 -7.63 7.11
C GLY A 486 -31.97 -6.24 7.29
N PRO A 487 -33.10 -5.95 6.62
CA PRO A 487 -33.78 -4.67 6.74
C PRO A 487 -34.14 -4.37 8.21
N SER A 488 -33.99 -3.11 8.62
CA SER A 488 -34.43 -2.63 9.93
C SER A 488 -35.69 -1.78 9.75
N PRO A 489 -36.83 -2.15 10.35
CA PRO A 489 -38.01 -1.28 10.38
C PRO A 489 -37.69 0.07 11.02
N VAL A 490 -38.29 1.12 10.47
CA VAL A 490 -38.19 2.51 10.90
C VAL A 490 -39.58 3.15 10.93
N THR A 491 -39.83 4.06 11.87
CA THR A 491 -41.08 4.83 11.91
C THR A 491 -40.91 6.16 11.16
N VAL A 492 -41.60 6.30 10.04
CA VAL A 492 -41.58 7.51 9.18
C VAL A 492 -42.74 8.43 9.50
N THR A 493 -42.50 9.74 9.48
CA THR A 493 -43.52 10.79 9.66
C THR A 493 -43.94 11.35 8.31
N LEU A 494 -45.20 11.09 7.94
CA LEU A 494 -45.83 11.51 6.70
C LEU A 494 -46.11 13.01 6.66
N PRO A 495 -46.35 13.61 5.47
CA PRO A 495 -46.52 15.06 5.33
C PRO A 495 -47.75 15.61 6.06
N ASP A 496 -48.73 14.75 6.34
CA ASP A 496 -49.94 15.06 7.11
C ASP A 496 -49.74 14.95 8.64
N GLY A 497 -48.53 14.61 9.09
CA GLY A 497 -48.17 14.43 10.50
C GLY A 497 -48.49 13.05 11.07
N SER A 498 -49.04 12.12 10.27
CA SER A 498 -49.23 10.74 10.69
C SER A 498 -47.92 9.95 10.66
N SER A 499 -47.86 8.81 11.36
CA SER A 499 -46.68 7.94 11.38
C SER A 499 -46.99 6.59 10.74
N GLN A 500 -46.02 6.05 10.00
CA GLN A 500 -46.08 4.73 9.37
C GLN A 500 -44.79 3.94 9.61
N GLU A 501 -44.89 2.62 9.78
CA GLU A 501 -43.70 1.77 9.76
C GLU A 501 -43.29 1.47 8.31
N GLN A 502 -42.01 1.64 8.02
CA GLN A 502 -41.39 1.34 6.74
C GLN A 502 -40.09 0.56 6.96
N CYS A 503 -39.65 -0.19 5.96
CA CYS A 503 -38.29 -0.74 5.95
C CYS A 503 -37.33 0.30 5.37
N ASP A 504 -36.09 0.30 5.85
CA ASP A 504 -35.03 1.24 5.49
C ASP A 504 -34.40 1.02 4.11
N GLU A 505 -34.85 0.06 3.32
CA GLU A 505 -34.26 -0.26 2.00
C GLU A 505 -34.95 0.43 0.82
N VAL A 506 -34.11 1.08 -0.01
CA VAL A 506 -34.42 1.47 -1.39
C VAL A 506 -34.71 0.22 -2.21
N LYS A 507 -35.84 0.22 -2.92
CA LYS A 507 -36.34 -0.90 -3.74
C LYS A 507 -35.20 -1.60 -4.52
N PRO A 508 -34.79 -2.84 -4.16
CA PRO A 508 -33.76 -3.52 -4.91
C PRO A 508 -34.29 -3.89 -6.30
N LYS A 509 -33.46 -3.77 -7.34
CA LYS A 509 -33.72 -4.33 -8.68
C LYS A 509 -33.83 -5.87 -8.69
N CYS A 510 -33.74 -6.53 -7.53
CA CYS A 510 -33.87 -7.98 -7.37
C CYS A 510 -34.82 -8.30 -6.19
N GLY A 511 -35.88 -9.07 -6.47
CA GLY A 511 -37.04 -9.27 -5.60
C GLY A 511 -36.82 -10.15 -4.36
N GLN A 512 -36.08 -9.65 -3.35
CA GLN A 512 -35.88 -10.35 -2.07
C GLN A 512 -36.71 -9.80 -0.90
N CYS A 513 -37.49 -8.73 -1.07
CA CYS A 513 -38.49 -8.30 -0.05
C CYS A 513 -39.73 -9.20 0.05
N LEU A 514 -39.82 -10.30 -0.72
CA LEU A 514 -40.99 -11.19 -0.76
C LEU A 514 -40.86 -12.45 0.12
N LYS A 515 -39.83 -12.59 0.96
CA LYS A 515 -39.59 -13.82 1.75
C LYS A 515 -39.92 -13.79 3.24
N ALA A 516 -40.33 -12.65 3.80
CA ALA A 516 -40.93 -12.62 5.14
C ALA A 516 -42.46 -12.46 4.99
N LEU A 517 -43.19 -13.54 5.23
CA LEU A 517 -44.65 -13.57 5.30
C LEU A 517 -45.18 -12.73 6.46
N HIS A 518 -45.14 -11.40 6.36
CA HIS A 518 -46.01 -10.52 7.12
C HIS A 518 -46.74 -9.59 6.16
N ASN A 519 -48.07 -9.77 6.09
CA ASN A 519 -48.97 -8.85 5.40
C ASN A 519 -48.91 -7.49 6.10
N CYS A 520 -48.31 -6.47 5.46
CA CYS A 520 -48.70 -5.09 5.72
C CYS A 520 -50.10 -4.87 5.12
N SER A 521 -51.14 -5.12 5.92
CA SER A 521 -52.52 -4.85 5.54
C SER A 521 -53.04 -3.62 6.28
N LEU A 522 -53.42 -2.59 5.51
CA LEU A 522 -54.39 -1.58 5.91
C LEU A 522 -55.68 -2.26 6.41
N GLN A 523 -55.99 -2.15 7.71
CA GLN A 523 -57.38 -2.19 8.17
C GLN A 523 -57.53 -1.55 9.56
N SER A 524 -58.43 -0.58 9.62
CA SER A 524 -58.93 0.09 10.83
C SER A 524 -59.74 -0.87 11.72
N SER A 525 -59.45 -0.95 13.01
CA SER A 525 -60.43 -0.78 14.12
C SER A 525 -59.89 -1.22 15.49
N THR A 526 -59.94 -0.28 16.44
CA THR A 526 -60.16 -0.31 17.91
C THR A 526 -59.80 -1.52 18.84
N PRO A 527 -59.54 -1.24 20.14
CA PRO A 527 -58.74 -2.10 21.04
C PRO A 527 -59.57 -2.98 22.01
N SER A 528 -59.00 -4.11 22.43
CA SER A 528 -59.39 -4.89 23.62
C SER A 528 -58.16 -5.68 24.12
N SER A 529 -57.53 -5.30 25.23
CA SER A 529 -57.75 -5.75 26.62
C SER A 529 -57.24 -7.17 26.94
N ASP A 530 -56.39 -7.21 27.98
CA ASP A 530 -56.12 -8.30 28.94
C ASP A 530 -54.86 -9.19 28.79
N LEU A 531 -53.83 -8.78 29.56
CA LEU A 531 -53.26 -9.43 30.76
C LEU A 531 -52.56 -10.82 30.69
N ASN A 532 -51.34 -10.80 31.26
CA ASN A 532 -50.64 -11.81 32.08
C ASN A 532 -49.90 -13.01 31.43
N THR A 533 -48.57 -12.85 31.32
CA THR A 533 -47.44 -13.57 32.00
C THR A 533 -47.60 -15.05 32.47
N PRO A 534 -46.51 -15.77 32.85
CA PRO A 534 -45.65 -16.59 31.98
C PRO A 534 -45.50 -18.03 32.53
N ASP A 535 -44.99 -19.03 31.78
CA ASP A 535 -44.05 -20.00 32.39
C ASP A 535 -43.38 -21.03 31.46
N TYR A 536 -42.28 -21.52 32.01
CA TYR A 536 -41.29 -22.52 31.66
C TYR A 536 -41.74 -23.93 31.18
N ALA A 537 -40.75 -24.60 30.59
CA ALA A 537 -40.46 -26.04 30.61
C ALA A 537 -40.98 -26.95 29.47
N SER A 538 -40.01 -27.33 28.62
CA SER A 538 -39.50 -28.70 28.41
C SER A 538 -40.48 -29.89 28.28
N ARG A 539 -40.24 -30.61 27.18
CA ARG A 539 -40.39 -32.06 26.93
C ARG A 539 -41.73 -32.60 26.44
N ASP A 540 -41.58 -33.21 25.26
CA ASP A 540 -42.13 -34.50 24.84
C ASP A 540 -43.65 -34.67 24.77
N ALA A 541 -44.16 -34.58 23.55
CA ALA A 541 -45.16 -35.52 23.05
C ALA A 541 -44.97 -35.72 21.55
N LEU A 542 -44.12 -36.69 21.22
CA LEU A 542 -43.95 -37.25 19.89
C LEU A 542 -45.25 -37.90 19.40
N ARG A 543 -45.51 -37.64 18.11
CA ARG A 543 -46.01 -38.56 17.08
C ARG A 543 -47.48 -38.97 17.08
N ARG A 544 -48.13 -38.53 16.01
CA ARG A 544 -48.62 -39.39 14.89
C ARG A 544 -48.42 -38.61 13.57
N VAL A 545 -48.23 -39.14 12.37
CA VAL A 545 -47.77 -40.41 11.77
C VAL A 545 -47.55 -40.07 10.26
N ASN A 546 -46.41 -40.52 9.70
CA ASN A 546 -45.97 -40.66 8.30
C ASN A 546 -46.91 -40.31 7.11
N SER A 547 -46.32 -39.61 6.12
CA SER A 547 -46.23 -40.13 4.75
C SER A 547 -44.74 -40.14 4.38
N SER A 548 -44.13 -41.29 4.16
CA SER A 548 -43.81 -41.64 2.79
C SER A 548 -43.99 -43.14 2.52
N GLN A 549 -44.89 -43.33 1.55
CA GLN A 549 -45.10 -44.51 0.71
C GLN A 549 -45.85 -45.67 1.38
N ASN A 550 -47.00 -46.02 0.80
CA ASN A 550 -47.86 -47.07 1.32
C ASN A 550 -47.11 -48.41 1.42
N SER A 551 -47.44 -49.12 2.50
CA SER A 551 -47.11 -50.50 2.87
C SER A 551 -45.76 -50.79 3.56
N GLU A 552 -45.92 -51.11 4.84
CA GLU A 552 -45.15 -51.95 5.78
C GLU A 552 -44.48 -53.19 5.09
N ALA A 553 -43.46 -53.86 5.63
CA ALA A 553 -43.27 -54.21 7.03
C ALA A 553 -41.87 -54.89 7.27
N THR A 554 -41.31 -54.66 8.48
CA THR A 554 -40.67 -55.62 9.43
C THR A 554 -39.45 -56.48 8.99
N GLU A 555 -38.41 -56.81 9.78
CA GLU A 555 -37.93 -56.65 11.19
C GLU A 555 -36.54 -57.39 11.22
N VAL A 556 -35.51 -57.14 12.06
CA VAL A 556 -35.31 -57.69 13.42
C VAL A 556 -33.86 -57.37 13.92
N ARG A 557 -33.78 -56.74 15.10
CA ARG A 557 -32.90 -56.87 16.30
C ARG A 557 -31.36 -57.13 16.30
N HIS A 558 -30.75 -56.39 17.24
CA HIS A 558 -29.77 -56.72 18.32
C HIS A 558 -28.31 -57.15 18.02
N ASN A 559 -27.41 -56.37 18.66
CA ASN A 559 -26.43 -56.77 19.71
C ASN A 559 -24.94 -56.47 19.46
N ASP A 560 -24.35 -55.92 20.54
CA ASP A 560 -22.98 -56.07 21.05
C ASP A 560 -21.79 -55.29 20.42
N THR A 561 -21.40 -54.24 21.15
CA THR A 561 -20.02 -53.80 21.48
C THR A 561 -19.07 -54.94 21.92
N PRO A 562 -17.75 -54.74 22.19
CA PRO A 562 -16.84 -53.60 21.86
C PRO A 562 -15.38 -54.03 21.47
N GLN A 563 -14.53 -53.02 21.28
CA GLN A 563 -13.21 -52.84 21.94
C GLN A 563 -11.87 -53.17 21.25
N ASP A 564 -10.93 -52.27 21.59
CA ASP A 564 -9.46 -52.31 21.63
C ASP A 564 -8.70 -52.12 20.30
N GLY A 565 -7.60 -51.35 20.24
CA GLY A 565 -6.81 -50.67 21.27
C GLY A 565 -5.46 -50.21 20.69
N TYR A 566 -4.90 -49.17 21.30
CA TYR A 566 -3.56 -48.59 21.17
C TYR A 566 -2.41 -49.47 20.65
N SER A 567 -1.45 -48.89 19.92
CA SER A 567 -0.10 -48.54 20.45
C SER A 567 1.02 -48.44 19.40
N THR A 568 1.77 -47.33 19.49
CA THR A 568 3.24 -47.13 19.43
C THR A 568 4.16 -48.03 18.59
N GLY A 569 5.07 -47.37 17.84
CA GLY A 569 6.51 -47.49 18.12
C GLY A 569 7.43 -48.23 17.13
N HIS A 570 8.42 -47.47 16.64
CA HIS A 570 9.82 -47.86 16.40
C HIS A 570 10.27 -48.58 15.10
N SER A 571 11.01 -47.78 14.31
CA SER A 571 12.45 -47.92 14.01
C SER A 571 12.96 -48.98 13.01
N GLN A 572 13.72 -48.43 12.04
CA GLN A 572 14.97 -48.89 11.44
C GLN A 572 15.01 -50.21 10.64
N ARG A 573 15.48 -50.11 9.39
CA ARG A 573 16.80 -50.59 8.88
C ARG A 573 16.73 -50.81 7.36
N LEU A 574 17.49 -50.03 6.59
CA LEU A 574 18.72 -50.45 5.89
C LEU A 574 18.55 -51.65 4.94
N ARG A 575 18.67 -51.39 3.63
CA ARG A 575 19.66 -52.06 2.74
C ARG A 575 19.66 -51.47 1.33
N ALA A 576 20.83 -50.95 0.94
CA ALA A 576 21.30 -50.99 -0.45
C ALA A 576 22.05 -52.33 -0.69
N PRO A 577 22.20 -52.75 -1.96
CA PRO A 577 23.53 -52.80 -2.59
C PRO A 577 23.47 -52.31 -4.06
N ALA A 578 24.33 -51.39 -4.52
CA ALA A 578 25.72 -51.56 -4.95
C ALA A 578 25.91 -52.19 -6.37
N ALA A 579 26.26 -51.29 -7.31
CA ALA A 579 27.29 -51.35 -8.37
C ALA A 579 27.41 -52.53 -9.37
N SER A 580 27.48 -52.19 -10.67
CA SER A 580 28.62 -52.58 -11.54
C SER A 580 28.65 -51.79 -12.86
N SER A 581 29.87 -51.64 -13.37
CA SER A 581 30.41 -50.78 -14.42
C SER A 581 30.63 -51.47 -15.77
N SER A 582 30.73 -50.71 -16.87
CA SER A 582 31.68 -50.85 -18.03
C SER A 582 31.05 -50.23 -19.32
N SER A 583 31.53 -49.09 -19.82
CA SER A 583 32.66 -48.82 -20.75
C SER A 583 32.36 -49.07 -22.24
N GLY A 584 32.43 -48.00 -23.06
CA GLY A 584 32.51 -48.07 -24.53
C GLY A 584 32.33 -46.69 -25.21
N THR A 585 33.40 -46.11 -25.73
CA THR A 585 33.48 -44.90 -26.59
C THR A 585 33.72 -45.32 -28.07
N PRO A 586 33.94 -44.42 -29.06
CA PRO A 586 32.94 -43.60 -29.78
C PRO A 586 33.09 -43.67 -31.33
N SER A 587 32.08 -43.29 -32.14
CA SER A 587 32.33 -42.79 -33.53
C SER A 587 31.09 -42.25 -34.26
N HIS A 588 31.15 -40.95 -34.59
CA HIS A 588 30.87 -40.25 -35.86
C HIS A 588 29.72 -40.61 -36.83
N THR A 589 29.00 -39.53 -37.19
CA THR A 589 28.46 -39.11 -38.51
C THR A 589 27.27 -39.87 -39.13
N SER A 590 26.10 -39.23 -39.18
CA SER A 590 25.46 -38.74 -40.43
C SER A 590 23.99 -38.32 -40.20
N SER A 591 23.65 -37.06 -40.48
CA SER A 591 22.30 -36.63 -40.86
C SER A 591 21.95 -37.24 -42.25
N PRO A 592 20.66 -37.42 -42.64
CA PRO A 592 19.81 -36.28 -43.02
C PRO A 592 18.29 -36.44 -42.75
N CYS A 593 17.61 -35.30 -42.71
CA CYS A 593 16.16 -35.16 -42.82
C CYS A 593 15.58 -35.80 -44.11
N ARG A 594 14.39 -36.43 -44.00
CA ARG A 594 13.18 -36.26 -44.84
C ARG A 594 12.27 -37.51 -44.79
N ASN A 595 11.05 -37.36 -44.29
CA ASN A 595 9.82 -37.38 -45.12
C ASN A 595 8.56 -37.44 -44.26
N ILE A 596 7.70 -36.46 -44.49
CA ILE A 596 6.29 -36.46 -44.14
C ILE A 596 5.61 -37.50 -45.05
N SER A 597 4.82 -38.39 -44.48
CA SER A 597 3.82 -39.16 -45.22
C SER A 597 2.56 -39.28 -44.37
N ALA A 598 1.47 -38.83 -44.97
CA ALA A 598 0.14 -38.73 -44.41
C ALA A 598 -0.42 -40.11 -44.01
N VAL A 599 -1.09 -40.15 -42.87
CA VAL A 599 -2.13 -41.14 -42.58
C VAL A 599 -3.40 -40.37 -42.21
N THR A 600 -4.40 -40.50 -43.07
CA THR A 600 -5.76 -39.99 -42.90
C THR A 600 -6.59 -40.96 -42.07
N GLY A 601 -7.43 -40.41 -41.18
CA GLY A 601 -8.68 -41.04 -40.75
C GLY A 601 -8.78 -41.41 -39.27
N SER A 602 -9.49 -40.58 -38.50
CA SER A 602 -10.58 -40.96 -37.58
C SER A 602 -10.88 -39.81 -36.62
N SER A 603 -12.06 -39.22 -36.74
CA SER A 603 -12.62 -38.17 -35.88
C SER A 603 -13.32 -38.75 -34.65
N ALA A 604 -12.89 -38.33 -33.44
CA ALA A 604 -13.66 -38.08 -32.19
C ALA A 604 -12.82 -38.38 -30.94
N PRO A 605 -13.17 -37.86 -29.74
CA PRO A 605 -13.64 -36.53 -29.35
C PRO A 605 -12.50 -35.77 -28.63
N GLY A 606 -12.74 -34.52 -28.21
CA GLY A 606 -11.76 -33.66 -27.55
C GLY A 606 -10.93 -34.37 -26.47
N ALA A 607 -9.68 -34.70 -26.80
CA ALA A 607 -8.66 -35.00 -25.83
C ALA A 607 -8.17 -33.65 -25.30
N SER A 608 -8.55 -33.36 -24.05
CA SER A 608 -7.72 -32.57 -23.16
C SER A 608 -6.25 -32.97 -23.34
N LEU A 609 -5.33 -32.01 -23.20
CA LEU A 609 -3.90 -32.26 -23.03
C LEU A 609 -3.67 -33.01 -21.70
N ASP A 610 -4.21 -34.23 -21.56
CA ASP A 610 -3.73 -35.21 -20.62
C ASP A 610 -2.40 -35.71 -21.16
N VAL A 611 -1.32 -35.05 -20.75
CA VAL A 611 -0.55 -35.49 -19.59
C VAL A 611 0.39 -34.33 -19.32
N LEU A 612 0.05 -33.51 -18.32
CA LEU A 612 1.04 -32.85 -17.48
C LEU A 612 2.02 -33.94 -17.06
N ALA A 613 3.12 -34.10 -17.80
CA ALA A 613 4.30 -34.74 -17.25
C ALA A 613 4.57 -33.96 -15.98
N THR A 614 4.38 -34.60 -14.82
CA THR A 614 4.62 -33.98 -13.52
C THR A 614 6.01 -33.36 -13.56
N TRP A 615 6.07 -32.02 -13.59
CA TRP A 615 7.34 -31.33 -13.62
C TRP A 615 8.07 -31.66 -12.32
N THR A 616 9.15 -32.42 -12.44
CA THR A 616 9.93 -32.82 -11.28
C THR A 616 11.04 -31.80 -11.11
N TRP A 617 10.83 -30.86 -10.18
CA TRP A 617 11.82 -29.84 -9.86
C TRP A 617 13.08 -30.48 -9.29
N THR A 618 14.20 -30.33 -9.99
CA THR A 618 15.50 -30.60 -9.41
C THR A 618 16.02 -29.35 -8.69
N VAL A 619 17.00 -29.54 -7.81
CA VAL A 619 17.70 -28.41 -7.15
C VAL A 619 18.36 -27.50 -8.19
N ASP A 620 18.86 -28.08 -9.28
CA ASP A 620 19.43 -27.32 -10.39
C ASP A 620 18.35 -26.47 -11.09
N ASP A 621 17.14 -27.00 -11.34
CA ASP A 621 16.03 -26.24 -11.94
C ASP A 621 15.60 -25.05 -11.09
N LEU A 622 15.52 -25.24 -9.77
CA LEU A 622 15.18 -24.16 -8.83
C LEU A 622 16.27 -23.09 -8.78
N ALA A 623 17.55 -23.48 -8.82
CA ALA A 623 18.67 -22.55 -8.88
C ALA A 623 18.68 -21.75 -10.19
N LEU A 624 18.39 -22.40 -11.32
CA LEU A 624 18.28 -21.76 -12.63
C LEU A 624 17.09 -20.79 -12.71
N MET A 625 15.94 -21.16 -12.12
CA MET A 625 14.77 -20.29 -12.03
C MET A 625 15.05 -19.07 -11.13
N HIS A 626 15.63 -19.30 -9.95
CA HIS A 626 16.06 -18.22 -9.06
C HIS A 626 17.04 -17.28 -9.77
N HIS A 627 18.01 -17.83 -10.49
CA HIS A 627 18.96 -17.05 -11.29
C HIS A 627 18.23 -16.23 -12.36
N PHE A 628 17.23 -16.77 -13.06
CA PHE A 628 16.44 -16.00 -14.02
C PHE A 628 15.75 -14.79 -13.38
N LEU A 629 15.07 -15.01 -12.26
CA LEU A 629 14.26 -13.98 -11.58
C LEU A 629 15.09 -12.89 -10.91
N THR A 630 16.33 -13.20 -10.55
CA THR A 630 17.19 -12.31 -9.76
C THR A 630 18.28 -11.61 -10.58
N CYS A 631 18.44 -11.97 -11.85
CA CYS A 631 19.60 -11.57 -12.65
C CYS A 631 19.28 -10.53 -13.74
N PRO A 632 19.69 -9.25 -13.57
CA PRO A 632 19.44 -8.22 -14.59
C PRO A 632 20.05 -8.42 -15.95
N ALA A 633 21.13 -9.20 -16.04
CA ALA A 633 21.72 -9.57 -17.32
C ALA A 633 20.81 -10.47 -18.17
N LEU A 634 19.71 -10.98 -17.62
CA LEU A 634 18.73 -11.82 -18.30
C LEU A 634 17.46 -11.06 -18.72
N ASP A 635 17.38 -9.75 -18.50
CA ASP A 635 16.27 -8.92 -18.95
C ASP A 635 16.43 -8.59 -20.45
N HIS A 636 15.44 -8.89 -21.30
CA HIS A 636 15.43 -8.42 -22.70
C HIS A 636 14.65 -7.11 -22.84
N GLY A 637 15.10 -6.07 -22.12
CA GLY A 637 14.55 -4.71 -22.21
C GLY A 637 13.59 -4.35 -21.07
N ASP A 638 12.39 -4.94 -21.08
CA ASP A 638 11.34 -4.68 -20.07
C ASP A 638 11.43 -5.66 -18.89
N ALA A 639 11.93 -5.19 -17.76
CA ALA A 639 12.09 -6.00 -16.55
C ALA A 639 10.75 -6.52 -16.00
N THR A 640 9.65 -5.80 -16.19
CA THR A 640 8.31 -6.23 -15.75
C THR A 640 7.83 -7.40 -16.60
N LEU A 641 7.98 -7.30 -17.92
CA LEU A 641 7.65 -8.39 -18.85
C LEU A 641 8.49 -9.64 -18.54
N TRP A 642 9.81 -9.51 -18.46
CA TRP A 642 10.73 -10.65 -18.38
C TRP A 642 10.85 -11.28 -16.99
N ARG A 643 10.67 -10.53 -15.89
CA ARG A 643 10.78 -11.11 -14.53
C ARG A 643 9.46 -11.45 -13.86
N GLN A 644 8.34 -10.91 -14.34
CA GLN A 644 7.04 -11.18 -13.74
C GLN A 644 6.15 -11.96 -14.70
N LYS A 645 5.93 -11.44 -15.91
CA LYS A 645 4.92 -12.01 -16.82
C LYS A 645 5.39 -13.25 -17.57
N VAL A 646 6.62 -13.26 -18.07
CA VAL A 646 7.21 -14.41 -18.77
C VAL A 646 7.36 -15.64 -17.85
N PRO A 647 7.79 -15.52 -16.58
CA PRO A 647 7.80 -16.64 -15.63
C PRO A 647 6.39 -17.19 -15.33
N LEU A 648 5.38 -16.33 -15.22
CA LEU A 648 3.98 -16.78 -15.08
C LEU A 648 3.53 -17.57 -16.30
N LEU A 649 3.81 -17.07 -17.52
CA LEU A 649 3.56 -17.81 -18.76
C LEU A 649 4.36 -19.13 -18.81
N ALA A 650 5.57 -19.17 -18.27
CA ALA A 650 6.40 -20.36 -18.21
C ALA A 650 5.83 -21.43 -17.27
N PHE A 651 5.26 -21.05 -16.12
CA PHE A 651 4.60 -21.99 -15.23
C PHE A 651 3.35 -22.61 -15.86
N GLU A 652 2.68 -21.87 -16.75
CA GLU A 652 1.55 -22.37 -17.54
C GLU A 652 1.99 -23.17 -18.79
N ASN A 653 3.27 -23.05 -19.19
CA ASN A 653 3.79 -23.68 -20.39
C ASN A 653 5.23 -24.22 -20.21
N HIS A 654 5.32 -25.55 -20.03
CA HIS A 654 6.59 -26.26 -19.80
C HIS A 654 7.65 -26.02 -20.88
N SER A 655 7.25 -25.72 -22.13
CA SER A 655 8.20 -25.47 -23.21
C SER A 655 8.92 -24.13 -23.05
N VAL A 656 8.19 -23.09 -22.63
CA VAL A 656 8.76 -21.78 -22.27
C VAL A 656 9.60 -21.90 -21.00
N LEU A 657 9.15 -22.69 -20.02
CA LEU A 657 9.92 -22.98 -18.80
C LEU A 657 11.26 -23.63 -19.10
N HIS A 658 11.31 -24.66 -19.95
CA HIS A 658 12.57 -25.26 -20.37
C HIS A 658 13.49 -24.23 -21.05
N LEU A 659 12.97 -23.41 -21.96
CA LEU A 659 13.79 -22.41 -22.65
C LEU A 659 14.31 -21.31 -21.72
N LEU A 660 13.50 -20.88 -20.75
CA LEU A 660 13.88 -19.91 -19.72
C LEU A 660 15.03 -20.46 -18.86
N LEU A 661 14.92 -21.70 -18.39
CA LEU A 661 15.98 -22.35 -17.62
C LEU A 661 17.26 -22.56 -18.44
N ALA A 662 17.12 -22.82 -19.75
CA ALA A 662 18.26 -22.93 -20.65
C ALA A 662 19.03 -21.61 -20.75
N VAL A 663 18.34 -20.47 -20.87
CA VAL A 663 18.97 -19.13 -20.88
C VAL A 663 19.74 -18.88 -19.58
N SER A 664 19.14 -19.18 -18.42
CA SER A 664 19.84 -19.07 -17.13
C SER A 664 21.09 -19.93 -17.05
N ALA A 665 21.02 -21.17 -17.54
CA ALA A 665 22.14 -22.10 -17.52
C ALA A 665 23.26 -21.65 -18.46
N PHE A 666 22.96 -21.12 -19.65
CA PHE A 666 23.97 -20.53 -20.54
C PHE A 666 24.65 -19.31 -19.92
N HIS A 667 23.90 -18.46 -19.22
CA HIS A 667 24.49 -17.32 -18.51
C HIS A 667 25.44 -17.78 -17.40
N LEU A 668 25.01 -18.73 -16.56
CA LEU A 668 25.86 -19.31 -15.51
C LEU A 668 27.09 -20.03 -16.07
N ALA A 669 26.98 -20.70 -17.22
CA ALA A 669 28.13 -21.29 -17.91
C ALA A 669 29.16 -20.23 -18.36
N THR A 670 28.71 -19.00 -18.60
CA THR A 670 29.55 -17.85 -18.99
C THR A 670 30.25 -17.22 -17.79
N ILE A 671 29.52 -17.02 -16.67
CA ILE A 671 30.05 -16.33 -15.48
C ILE A 671 30.72 -17.26 -14.45
N GLU A 672 30.49 -18.58 -14.51
CA GLU A 672 31.15 -19.58 -13.65
C GLU A 672 32.04 -20.55 -14.47
N PRO A 673 33.25 -20.15 -14.91
CA PRO A 673 34.13 -21.00 -15.72
C PRO A 673 34.43 -22.37 -15.10
N GLY A 674 34.56 -22.44 -13.76
CA GLY A 674 34.82 -23.68 -13.02
C GLY A 674 33.68 -24.71 -13.05
N LYS A 675 32.45 -24.29 -13.39
CA LYS A 675 31.27 -25.16 -13.55
C LYS A 675 30.71 -25.15 -14.96
N ARG A 676 31.43 -24.56 -15.93
CA ARG A 676 30.97 -24.38 -17.30
C ARG A 676 30.43 -25.67 -17.92
N THR A 677 31.12 -26.80 -17.77
CA THR A 677 30.65 -28.10 -18.30
C THR A 677 29.32 -28.55 -17.71
N LYS A 678 29.08 -28.31 -16.41
CA LYS A 678 27.81 -28.65 -15.74
C LYS A 678 26.67 -27.81 -16.32
N TYR A 679 26.82 -26.48 -16.29
CA TYR A 679 25.76 -25.58 -16.72
C TYR A 679 25.54 -25.63 -18.23
N GLN A 680 26.58 -25.88 -19.03
CA GLN A 680 26.43 -26.16 -20.46
C GLN A 680 25.57 -27.40 -20.70
N GLY A 681 25.82 -28.50 -19.97
CA GLY A 681 25.02 -29.73 -20.08
C GLY A 681 23.56 -29.53 -19.65
N LEU A 682 23.31 -28.72 -18.61
CA LEU A 682 21.95 -28.32 -18.22
C LEU A 682 21.30 -27.46 -19.30
N ALA A 683 22.01 -26.47 -19.81
CA ALA A 683 21.52 -25.57 -20.85
C ALA A 683 21.10 -26.33 -22.11
N ASP A 684 21.94 -27.26 -22.59
CA ASP A 684 21.66 -28.07 -23.77
C ASP A 684 20.45 -29.00 -23.54
N LYS A 685 20.35 -29.66 -22.38
CA LYS A 685 19.22 -30.51 -22.03
C LYS A 685 17.89 -29.75 -22.04
N HIS A 686 17.86 -28.59 -21.39
CA HIS A 686 16.66 -27.75 -21.31
C HIS A 686 16.32 -27.14 -22.68
N TYR A 687 17.32 -26.66 -23.43
CA TYR A 687 17.14 -26.11 -24.78
C TYR A 687 16.54 -27.14 -25.75
N GLU A 688 17.10 -28.35 -25.83
CA GLU A 688 16.60 -29.40 -26.72
C GLU A 688 15.17 -29.83 -26.40
N THR A 689 14.83 -29.90 -25.10
CA THR A 689 13.50 -30.29 -24.65
C THR A 689 12.47 -29.21 -24.95
N GLY A 690 12.79 -27.94 -24.63
CA GLY A 690 11.92 -26.81 -24.92
C GLY A 690 11.70 -26.62 -26.42
N LEU A 691 12.76 -26.74 -27.23
CA LEU A 691 12.66 -26.60 -28.68
C LEU A 691 11.78 -27.68 -29.32
N ARG A 692 11.91 -28.94 -28.88
CA ARG A 692 11.06 -30.05 -29.37
C ARG A 692 9.59 -29.80 -29.10
N GLN A 693 9.25 -29.35 -27.89
CA GLN A 693 7.86 -29.06 -27.50
C GLN A 693 7.28 -27.86 -28.26
N ILE A 694 8.09 -26.83 -28.54
CA ILE A 694 7.65 -25.69 -29.35
C ILE A 694 7.33 -26.10 -30.79
N MET A 695 8.12 -27.01 -31.38
CA MET A 695 7.83 -27.54 -32.72
C MET A 695 6.50 -28.31 -32.78
N GLU A 696 6.01 -28.88 -31.68
CA GLU A 696 4.71 -29.55 -31.60
C GLU A 696 3.53 -28.56 -31.46
N ILE A 697 3.77 -27.37 -30.90
CA ILE A 697 2.76 -26.31 -30.72
C ILE A 697 2.57 -25.51 -32.02
N MET A 698 3.63 -25.38 -32.82
CA MET A 698 3.67 -24.56 -34.03
C MET A 698 2.53 -24.80 -35.05
N PRO A 699 2.04 -26.04 -35.30
CA PRO A 699 0.92 -26.28 -36.22
C PRO A 699 -0.45 -25.79 -35.69
N ARG A 700 -0.57 -25.43 -34.41
CA ARG A 700 -1.81 -24.98 -33.75
C ARG A 700 -1.84 -23.46 -33.53
N LEU A 701 -1.26 -22.72 -34.47
CA LEU A 701 -1.15 -21.27 -34.37
C LEU A 701 -2.53 -20.61 -34.28
N GLY A 702 -2.78 -19.87 -33.20
CA GLY A 702 -4.01 -19.13 -32.94
C GLY A 702 -3.83 -18.11 -31.82
N ARG A 703 -4.90 -17.39 -31.45
CA ARG A 703 -4.86 -16.31 -30.44
C ARG A 703 -4.29 -16.77 -29.09
N GLU A 704 -4.60 -18.02 -28.69
CA GLU A 704 -4.20 -18.60 -27.40
C GLU A 704 -2.74 -19.07 -27.36
N THR A 705 -2.16 -19.44 -28.50
CA THR A 705 -0.78 -19.97 -28.60
C THR A 705 0.24 -18.93 -29.05
N ALA A 706 -0.23 -17.77 -29.51
CA ALA A 706 0.59 -16.71 -30.08
C ALA A 706 1.61 -16.12 -29.08
N GLY A 707 1.19 -15.83 -27.84
CA GLY A 707 2.07 -15.30 -26.79
C GLY A 707 3.19 -16.27 -26.42
N VAL A 708 2.87 -17.57 -26.30
CA VAL A 708 3.84 -18.65 -26.03
C VAL A 708 4.89 -18.74 -27.13
N LEU A 709 4.47 -18.78 -28.41
CA LEU A 709 5.37 -18.90 -29.55
C LEU A 709 6.29 -17.66 -29.70
N TYR A 710 5.76 -16.46 -29.42
CA TYR A 710 6.54 -15.22 -29.45
C TYR A 710 7.65 -15.19 -28.39
N ILE A 711 7.31 -15.50 -27.13
CA ILE A 711 8.28 -15.53 -26.02
C ILE A 711 9.30 -16.66 -26.23
N ALA A 712 8.84 -17.86 -26.61
CA ALA A 712 9.71 -18.99 -26.85
C ALA A 712 10.74 -18.72 -27.94
N THR A 713 10.36 -18.04 -29.03
CA THR A 713 11.29 -17.70 -30.11
C THR A 713 12.36 -16.72 -29.65
N THR A 714 11.99 -15.72 -28.85
CA THR A 714 12.96 -14.79 -28.26
C THR A 714 13.98 -15.53 -27.38
N LEU A 715 13.52 -16.48 -26.56
CA LEU A 715 14.39 -17.32 -25.72
C LEU A 715 15.27 -18.25 -26.56
N VAL A 716 14.74 -18.85 -27.64
CA VAL A 716 15.53 -19.70 -28.55
C VAL A 716 16.62 -18.91 -29.27
N CYS A 717 16.33 -17.70 -29.75
CA CYS A 717 17.32 -16.81 -30.36
C CYS A 717 18.44 -16.52 -29.35
N THR A 718 18.07 -16.19 -28.11
CA THR A 718 19.02 -15.91 -27.02
C THR A 718 19.92 -17.12 -26.73
N CYS A 719 19.34 -18.31 -26.55
CA CYS A 719 20.11 -19.54 -26.37
C CYS A 719 21.04 -19.83 -27.56
N SER A 720 20.60 -19.53 -28.78
CA SER A 720 21.39 -19.78 -29.99
C SER A 720 22.61 -18.86 -30.08
N PHE A 721 22.46 -17.58 -29.72
CA PHE A 721 23.60 -16.66 -29.62
C PHE A 721 24.52 -16.98 -28.45
N ALA A 722 23.94 -17.40 -27.31
CA ALA A 722 24.68 -17.75 -26.09
C ALA A 722 25.58 -18.98 -26.25
N LYS A 723 25.26 -19.89 -27.18
CA LYS A 723 26.15 -20.99 -27.59
C LYS A 723 27.43 -20.50 -28.27
N GLY A 724 27.44 -19.26 -28.73
CA GLY A 724 28.52 -18.66 -29.50
C GLY A 724 28.50 -19.09 -30.97
N PRO A 725 29.30 -18.42 -31.82
CA PRO A 725 29.36 -18.73 -33.23
C PRO A 725 30.08 -20.06 -33.48
N ALA A 726 29.39 -21.00 -34.12
CA ALA A 726 29.99 -22.23 -34.64
C ALA A 726 30.93 -21.92 -35.83
N PRO A 727 31.91 -22.78 -36.14
CA PRO A 727 32.73 -22.63 -37.36
C PRO A 727 31.84 -22.46 -38.61
N GLU A 728 32.23 -21.57 -39.52
CA GLU A 728 31.48 -21.21 -40.74
C GLU A 728 30.10 -20.54 -40.51
N ASN A 729 29.75 -20.15 -39.28
CA ASN A 729 28.47 -19.48 -38.98
C ASN A 729 28.56 -17.96 -39.20
N LEU A 730 27.96 -17.50 -40.30
CA LEU A 730 27.85 -16.09 -40.66
C LEU A 730 26.51 -15.49 -40.21
N LEU A 731 26.14 -15.72 -38.94
CA LEU A 731 24.93 -15.25 -38.26
C LEU A 731 23.62 -15.93 -38.72
N ILE A 732 23.25 -15.79 -40.00
CA ILE A 732 22.00 -16.33 -40.58
C ILE A 732 22.22 -17.55 -41.48
N VAL A 733 23.46 -17.79 -41.91
CA VAL A 733 23.86 -18.93 -42.74
C VAL A 733 25.08 -19.60 -42.12
N SER A 734 25.08 -20.92 -42.04
CA SER A 734 26.23 -21.74 -41.66
C SER A 734 26.44 -22.82 -42.71
N ASP A 735 27.66 -22.89 -43.27
CA ASP A 735 28.02 -23.85 -44.33
C ASP A 735 27.03 -23.88 -45.53
N GLY A 736 26.55 -22.71 -45.96
CA GLY A 736 25.62 -22.57 -47.08
C GLY A 736 24.16 -22.99 -46.80
N VAL A 737 23.83 -23.31 -45.55
CA VAL A 737 22.48 -23.65 -45.07
C VAL A 737 22.02 -22.61 -44.04
N GLU A 738 20.72 -22.34 -43.99
CA GLU A 738 20.13 -21.43 -43.00
C GLU A 738 20.21 -22.02 -41.59
N VAL A 739 20.46 -21.14 -40.61
CA VAL A 739 20.53 -21.53 -39.20
C VAL A 739 19.14 -21.74 -38.61
N ALA A 740 18.99 -22.74 -37.75
CA ALA A 740 17.68 -23.18 -37.25
C ALA A 740 16.88 -22.09 -36.50
N TRP A 741 17.55 -21.14 -35.85
CA TRP A 741 16.87 -20.04 -35.14
C TRP A 741 16.23 -19.03 -36.11
N PHE A 742 16.77 -18.88 -37.31
CA PHE A 742 16.26 -17.97 -38.33
C PHE A 742 14.95 -18.48 -38.96
N GLU A 743 14.82 -19.79 -39.13
CA GLU A 743 13.56 -20.45 -39.51
C GLU A 743 12.45 -20.21 -38.49
N LEU A 744 12.78 -20.25 -37.20
CA LEU A 744 11.82 -19.95 -36.12
C LEU A 744 11.43 -18.47 -36.08
N LEU A 745 12.37 -17.57 -36.36
CA LEU A 745 12.09 -16.13 -36.50
C LEU A 745 11.09 -15.86 -37.64
N ARG A 746 11.20 -16.57 -38.76
CA ARG A 746 10.23 -16.54 -39.87
C ARG A 746 8.86 -17.10 -39.45
N GLY A 747 8.84 -18.13 -38.61
CA GLY A 747 7.62 -18.61 -37.97
C GLY A 747 6.91 -17.52 -37.15
N VAL A 748 7.65 -16.75 -36.35
CA VAL A 748 7.11 -15.63 -35.56
C VAL A 748 6.65 -14.46 -36.43
N ARG A 749 7.33 -14.20 -37.54
CA ARG A 749 6.85 -13.25 -38.55
C ARG A 749 5.43 -13.59 -39.01
N LEU A 750 5.19 -14.86 -39.35
CA LEU A 750 3.86 -15.34 -39.71
C LEU A 750 2.86 -15.18 -38.55
N VAL A 751 3.26 -15.44 -37.30
CA VAL A 751 2.41 -15.20 -36.11
C VAL A 751 2.01 -13.73 -36.02
N ILE A 752 2.97 -12.80 -36.04
CA ILE A 752 2.73 -11.36 -35.91
C ILE A 752 1.85 -10.86 -37.06
N GLU A 753 2.14 -11.27 -38.29
CA GLU A 753 1.37 -10.88 -39.48
C GLU A 753 -0.05 -11.50 -39.50
N THR A 754 -0.26 -12.67 -38.89
CA THR A 754 -1.55 -13.38 -38.91
C THR A 754 -2.49 -12.99 -37.77
N VAL A 755 -2.00 -12.86 -36.53
CA VAL A 755 -2.85 -12.59 -35.35
C VAL A 755 -2.71 -11.18 -34.77
N GLY A 756 -1.64 -10.45 -35.13
CA GLY A 756 -1.35 -9.11 -34.63
C GLY A 756 -0.78 -9.07 -33.21
N PHE A 757 -0.08 -7.98 -32.89
CA PHE A 757 0.54 -7.78 -31.58
C PHE A 757 -0.47 -7.72 -30.43
N GLU A 758 -1.68 -7.22 -30.67
CA GLU A 758 -2.74 -7.15 -29.65
C GLU A 758 -3.15 -8.54 -29.17
N ALA A 759 -3.17 -9.55 -30.06
CA ALA A 759 -3.44 -10.93 -29.69
C ALA A 759 -2.27 -11.57 -28.92
N ILE A 760 -1.03 -11.30 -29.33
CA ILE A 760 0.19 -11.82 -28.69
C ILE A 760 0.29 -11.32 -27.23
N PHE A 761 -0.04 -10.06 -27.02
CA PHE A 761 -0.03 -9.38 -25.72
C PHE A 761 -1.44 -9.33 -25.10
N SER A 762 -2.18 -10.43 -25.21
CA SER A 762 -3.44 -10.64 -24.49
C SER A 762 -3.26 -11.71 -23.40
N GLY A 763 -4.10 -11.69 -22.36
CA GLY A 763 -3.98 -12.64 -21.23
C GLY A 763 -2.81 -12.33 -20.29
N VAL A 764 -2.02 -13.34 -19.91
CA VAL A 764 -0.96 -13.26 -18.87
C VAL A 764 0.13 -12.24 -19.21
N LEU A 765 0.44 -12.05 -20.49
CA LEU A 765 1.43 -11.05 -20.92
C LEU A 765 0.90 -9.60 -20.81
N GLY A 766 -0.43 -9.40 -20.72
CA GLY A 766 -1.09 -8.09 -20.66
C GLY A 766 -0.83 -7.22 -21.90
N PRO A 767 -1.52 -6.07 -22.06
CA PRO A 767 -1.42 -5.23 -23.25
C PRO A 767 0.02 -4.78 -23.50
N MET A 768 0.37 -4.63 -24.79
CA MET A 768 1.69 -4.17 -25.22
C MET A 768 2.02 -2.84 -24.52
N PRO A 769 3.24 -2.67 -23.96
CA PRO A 769 3.70 -1.37 -23.47
C PRO A 769 3.61 -0.34 -24.61
N SER A 770 2.91 0.78 -24.40
CA SER A 770 2.74 1.82 -25.43
C SER A 770 4.10 2.38 -25.86
N GLY A 771 4.48 2.19 -27.12
CA GLY A 771 5.75 2.64 -27.71
C GLY A 771 5.87 4.15 -27.94
N GLU A 772 5.15 4.99 -27.19
CA GLU A 772 5.32 6.43 -27.18
C GLU A 772 5.97 6.86 -25.87
N GLU A 773 7.31 6.88 -25.86
CA GLU A 773 8.04 7.77 -24.96
C GLU A 773 7.76 9.23 -25.37
N PRO A 774 7.56 10.16 -24.42
CA PRO A 774 7.63 11.59 -24.72
C PRO A 774 9.01 11.89 -25.33
N PRO A 775 9.15 12.90 -26.22
CA PRO A 775 10.47 13.27 -26.71
C PRO A 775 11.37 13.59 -25.51
N PRO A 776 12.63 13.13 -25.49
CA PRO A 776 13.45 13.18 -24.30
C PRO A 776 13.56 14.62 -23.82
N SER A 777 13.08 14.86 -22.59
CA SER A 777 13.41 16.09 -21.88
C SER A 777 14.93 16.12 -21.70
N LYS A 778 15.53 17.28 -21.88
CA LYS A 778 16.99 17.51 -21.92
C LYS A 778 17.77 17.12 -20.64
N ASP A 779 17.15 16.45 -19.66
CA ASP A 779 17.76 16.04 -18.40
C ASP A 779 17.54 14.55 -18.06
N SER A 780 17.41 13.67 -19.06
CA SER A 780 17.47 12.21 -18.84
C SER A 780 18.93 11.75 -18.60
N SER A 781 19.38 11.79 -17.35
CA SER A 781 20.70 11.28 -16.93
C SER A 781 20.62 10.10 -15.95
N LEU A 782 19.56 9.30 -16.05
CA LEU A 782 19.60 7.89 -15.60
C LEU A 782 20.15 7.05 -16.77
N SER A 783 21.47 7.05 -16.93
CA SER A 783 22.13 6.10 -17.82
C SER A 783 22.28 4.76 -17.09
N ARG A 784 21.90 3.67 -17.76
CA ARG A 784 22.52 2.36 -17.58
C ARG A 784 24.04 2.54 -17.65
N SER A 785 24.69 2.69 -16.51
CA SER A 785 26.15 2.81 -16.46
C SER A 785 26.77 1.42 -16.56
N SER A 786 26.97 0.90 -17.78
CA SER A 786 28.20 0.17 -18.16
C SER A 786 28.30 -0.29 -19.64
N SER A 787 27.85 0.47 -20.66
CA SER A 787 28.19 0.11 -22.05
C SER A 787 28.15 1.19 -23.14
N ALA A 788 27.63 2.39 -22.87
CA ALA A 788 27.54 3.43 -23.90
C ALA A 788 28.93 3.76 -24.45
N THR A 789 29.13 3.50 -25.74
CA THR A 789 30.43 3.71 -26.37
C THR A 789 30.55 5.18 -26.77
N SER A 790 31.61 5.84 -26.30
CA SER A 790 31.87 7.26 -26.59
C SER A 790 32.73 7.39 -27.85
N GLY A 791 32.30 8.24 -28.78
CA GLY A 791 32.99 8.52 -30.04
C GLY A 791 32.04 8.59 -31.23
N THR A 792 32.46 9.24 -32.31
CA THR A 792 31.64 9.38 -33.52
C THR A 792 31.99 8.29 -34.54
N VAL A 793 30.99 7.55 -35.04
CA VAL A 793 31.15 6.59 -36.15
C VAL A 793 30.61 7.23 -37.42
N ILE A 794 31.48 7.48 -38.41
CA ILE A 794 31.09 7.98 -39.73
C ILE A 794 31.03 6.80 -40.69
N TRP A 795 29.82 6.38 -41.08
CA TRP A 795 29.58 5.14 -41.81
C TRP A 795 29.20 5.35 -43.28
N GLU A 796 28.68 6.53 -43.65
CA GLU A 796 28.17 6.80 -45.00
C GLU A 796 29.23 6.63 -46.11
N PRO A 797 30.50 7.06 -45.94
CA PRO A 797 31.51 6.82 -46.96
C PRO A 797 31.80 5.33 -47.17
N ALA A 798 31.77 4.53 -46.10
CA ALA A 798 32.02 3.09 -46.18
C ALA A 798 30.88 2.36 -46.90
N LEU A 799 29.62 2.62 -46.53
CA LEU A 799 28.47 2.05 -47.22
C LEU A 799 28.29 2.61 -48.64
N GLY A 800 28.66 3.87 -48.88
CA GLY A 800 28.66 4.50 -50.20
C GLY A 800 29.60 3.81 -51.19
N ARG A 801 30.77 3.32 -50.75
CA ARG A 801 31.67 2.50 -51.60
C ARG A 801 31.02 1.19 -52.03
N ILE A 802 30.25 0.54 -51.15
CA ILE A 802 29.51 -0.69 -51.49
C ILE A 802 28.36 -0.36 -52.45
N ALA A 803 27.64 0.74 -52.21
CA ALA A 803 26.56 1.18 -53.10
C ALA A 803 27.06 1.49 -54.52
N GLN A 804 28.26 2.08 -54.63
CA GLN A 804 28.92 2.31 -55.92
C GLN A 804 29.36 1.00 -56.57
N LEU A 805 29.92 0.05 -55.81
CA LEU A 805 30.26 -1.29 -56.30
C LEU A 805 29.02 -2.02 -56.83
N ILE A 806 27.88 -1.92 -56.15
CA ILE A 806 26.60 -2.48 -56.60
C ILE A 806 26.16 -1.81 -57.90
N ALA A 807 26.22 -0.48 -57.99
CA ALA A 807 25.81 0.27 -59.17
C ALA A 807 26.70 0.01 -60.40
N ASP A 808 27.99 -0.24 -60.19
CA ASP A 808 28.95 -0.57 -61.25
C ASP A 808 28.94 -2.07 -61.57
N SER A 809 28.31 -2.91 -60.74
CA SER A 809 28.17 -4.34 -60.99
C SER A 809 27.04 -4.61 -61.99
N GLN A 810 27.24 -5.58 -62.89
CA GLN A 810 26.17 -6.15 -63.71
C GLN A 810 25.58 -7.42 -63.04
N ASP A 811 25.58 -7.50 -61.71
CA ASP A 811 25.07 -8.67 -60.99
C ASP A 811 23.53 -8.70 -61.12
N PRO A 812 22.91 -9.80 -61.59
CA PRO A 812 21.45 -9.92 -61.67
C PRO A 812 20.74 -9.72 -60.31
N ASP A 813 21.46 -9.84 -59.18
CA ASP A 813 20.94 -9.65 -57.83
C ASP A 813 21.10 -8.20 -57.30
N GLU A 814 21.44 -7.22 -58.16
CA GLU A 814 21.64 -5.81 -57.81
C GLU A 814 20.50 -5.21 -56.95
N ALA A 815 19.25 -5.41 -57.37
CA ALA A 815 18.07 -4.90 -56.68
C ALA A 815 17.94 -5.46 -55.25
N THR A 816 18.29 -6.74 -55.08
CA THR A 816 18.30 -7.43 -53.78
C THR A 816 19.34 -6.81 -52.85
N TYR A 817 20.55 -6.50 -53.35
CA TYR A 817 21.59 -5.87 -52.55
C TYR A 817 21.25 -4.43 -52.17
N ARG A 818 20.67 -3.63 -53.07
CA ARG A 818 20.24 -2.25 -52.75
C ARG A 818 19.21 -2.24 -51.62
N LYS A 819 18.20 -3.12 -51.72
CA LYS A 819 17.16 -3.24 -50.70
C LYS A 819 17.73 -3.60 -49.32
N MET A 820 18.68 -4.53 -49.25
CA MET A 820 19.34 -4.85 -47.98
C MET A 820 20.22 -3.70 -47.49
N MET A 821 20.92 -3.00 -48.38
CA MET A 821 21.71 -1.82 -48.04
C MET A 821 20.86 -0.69 -47.47
N ASP A 822 19.62 -0.50 -47.94
CA ASP A 822 18.69 0.47 -47.36
C ASP A 822 18.31 0.09 -45.91
N HIS A 823 18.02 -1.19 -45.66
CA HIS A 823 17.73 -1.67 -44.30
C HIS A 823 18.94 -1.54 -43.36
N VAL A 824 20.15 -1.83 -43.84
CA VAL A 824 21.39 -1.68 -43.07
C VAL A 824 21.66 -0.20 -42.81
N SER A 825 21.52 0.67 -43.81
CA SER A 825 21.73 2.12 -43.68
C SER A 825 20.76 2.74 -42.67
N LEU A 826 19.50 2.31 -42.66
CA LEU A 826 18.53 2.74 -41.65
C LEU A 826 18.95 2.32 -40.24
N ALA A 827 19.45 1.09 -40.06
CA ALA A 827 19.94 0.62 -38.76
C ALA A 827 21.20 1.39 -38.30
N PHE A 828 22.12 1.71 -39.22
CA PHE A 828 23.26 2.58 -38.95
C PHE A 828 22.83 3.99 -38.56
N GLN A 829 21.87 4.58 -39.27
CA GLN A 829 21.35 5.91 -38.96
C GLN A 829 20.69 5.95 -37.57
N GLN A 830 19.89 4.93 -37.23
CA GLN A 830 19.24 4.84 -35.92
C GLN A 830 20.23 4.62 -34.76
N THR A 831 21.38 4.01 -35.03
CA THR A 831 22.39 3.69 -34.00
C THR A 831 23.43 4.79 -33.85
N PHE A 832 23.94 5.36 -34.95
CA PHE A 832 25.08 6.27 -34.96
C PHE A 832 24.75 7.70 -35.45
N GLY A 833 23.52 7.94 -35.92
CA GLY A 833 23.15 9.20 -36.58
C GLY A 833 23.70 9.31 -38.00
N THR A 834 23.81 10.54 -38.48
CA THR A 834 24.37 10.85 -39.82
C THR A 834 25.67 11.64 -39.70
N SER A 835 26.45 11.72 -40.77
CA SER A 835 27.67 12.51 -40.87
C SER A 835 27.47 13.99 -40.57
N THR A 836 26.28 14.54 -40.83
CA THR A 836 25.90 15.92 -40.49
C THR A 836 25.39 16.07 -39.07
N GLU A 837 24.79 15.01 -38.51
CA GLU A 837 24.26 14.97 -37.14
C GLU A 837 24.69 13.66 -36.46
N PRO A 838 25.97 13.52 -36.08
CA PRO A 838 26.47 12.29 -35.51
C PRO A 838 26.07 12.14 -34.04
N VAL A 839 25.74 10.92 -33.64
CA VAL A 839 25.46 10.59 -32.24
C VAL A 839 26.79 10.34 -31.52
N ALA A 840 27.16 11.23 -30.59
CA ALA A 840 28.44 11.18 -29.87
C ALA A 840 28.52 10.09 -28.79
N THR A 841 27.37 9.57 -28.36
CA THR A 841 27.25 8.52 -27.36
C THR A 841 26.10 7.62 -27.77
N PHE A 842 26.42 6.38 -28.14
CA PHE A 842 25.45 5.42 -28.65
C PHE A 842 25.50 4.11 -27.84
N GLU A 843 24.35 3.44 -27.77
CA GLU A 843 24.18 2.09 -27.22
C GLU A 843 23.48 1.25 -28.29
N GLY A 844 24.01 0.06 -28.56
CA GLY A 844 23.40 -0.85 -29.53
C GLY A 844 22.04 -1.34 -29.03
N LYS A 845 21.02 -1.20 -29.88
CA LYS A 845 19.64 -1.62 -29.60
C LYS A 845 19.33 -2.93 -30.30
N MET A 846 19.00 -3.97 -29.52
CA MET A 846 18.71 -5.32 -30.05
C MET A 846 17.51 -5.28 -31.00
N GLU A 847 16.51 -4.45 -30.72
CA GLU A 847 15.33 -4.23 -31.55
C GLU A 847 15.67 -3.67 -32.94
N VAL A 848 16.62 -2.75 -33.04
CA VAL A 848 17.03 -2.15 -34.33
C VAL A 848 17.73 -3.19 -35.20
N ILE A 849 18.65 -3.96 -34.61
CA ILE A 849 19.46 -4.96 -35.31
C ILE A 849 18.62 -6.18 -35.70
N MET A 850 17.77 -6.67 -34.80
CA MET A 850 16.85 -7.76 -35.10
C MET A 850 15.78 -7.35 -36.12
N ALA A 851 15.32 -6.09 -36.12
CA ALA A 851 14.40 -5.61 -37.15
C ALA A 851 15.05 -5.54 -38.54
N CYS A 852 16.37 -5.31 -38.63
CA CYS A 852 17.11 -5.41 -39.89
C CYS A 852 17.15 -6.87 -40.39
N ILE A 853 17.47 -7.81 -39.50
CA ILE A 853 17.50 -9.25 -39.82
C ILE A 853 16.10 -9.77 -40.20
N TYR A 854 15.06 -9.36 -39.48
CA TYR A 854 13.67 -9.71 -39.76
C TYR A 854 13.19 -9.27 -41.14
N ARG A 855 13.69 -8.13 -41.65
CA ARG A 855 13.36 -7.58 -42.98
C ARG A 855 14.22 -8.15 -44.11
N THR A 856 15.15 -9.06 -43.79
CA THR A 856 15.98 -9.74 -44.80
C THR A 856 15.10 -10.72 -45.60
N ASP A 857 15.12 -10.60 -46.93
CA ASP A 857 14.34 -11.45 -47.82
C ASP A 857 15.09 -12.73 -48.25
N ASP A 858 14.34 -13.71 -48.75
CA ASP A 858 14.86 -14.99 -49.22
C ASP A 858 15.91 -14.84 -50.32
N ASP A 859 15.77 -13.81 -51.16
CA ASP A 859 16.71 -13.55 -52.25
C ASP A 859 18.08 -13.12 -51.72
N PHE A 860 18.15 -12.28 -50.69
CA PHE A 860 19.41 -11.91 -50.06
C PHE A 860 20.03 -13.09 -49.30
N VAL A 861 19.21 -13.90 -48.61
CA VAL A 861 19.66 -15.13 -47.94
C VAL A 861 20.24 -16.13 -48.95
N ARG A 862 19.62 -16.29 -50.12
CA ARG A 862 20.16 -17.08 -51.23
C ARG A 862 21.53 -16.58 -51.68
N CYS A 863 21.72 -15.26 -51.77
CA CYS A 863 23.02 -14.67 -52.13
C CYS A 863 24.10 -14.94 -51.08
N LEU A 864 23.75 -14.87 -49.79
CA LEU A 864 24.65 -15.24 -48.69
C LEU A 864 24.99 -16.73 -48.66
N ARG A 865 24.01 -17.60 -48.91
CA ARG A 865 24.23 -19.06 -49.06
C ARG A 865 25.17 -19.38 -50.22
N GLY A 866 25.02 -18.65 -51.32
CA GLY A 866 25.92 -18.70 -52.47
C GLY A 866 27.27 -18.01 -52.25
N LYS A 867 27.53 -17.46 -51.05
CA LYS A 867 28.76 -16.72 -50.67
C LYS A 867 29.12 -15.63 -51.69
N LYS A 868 28.10 -14.95 -52.26
CA LYS A 868 28.32 -13.88 -53.24
C LYS A 868 29.07 -12.71 -52.59
N THR A 869 30.08 -12.19 -53.30
CA THR A 869 31.00 -11.16 -52.82
C THR A 869 30.28 -9.95 -52.23
N VAL A 870 29.29 -9.39 -52.93
CA VAL A 870 28.55 -8.20 -52.46
C VAL A 870 27.74 -8.50 -51.21
N ALA A 871 27.05 -9.64 -51.14
CA ALA A 871 26.28 -10.04 -49.96
C ALA A 871 27.18 -10.20 -48.72
N LEU A 872 28.35 -10.81 -48.90
CA LEU A 872 29.37 -10.95 -47.87
C LEU A 872 29.91 -9.59 -47.39
N LEU A 873 30.12 -8.63 -48.30
CA LEU A 873 30.55 -7.28 -47.94
C LEU A 873 29.48 -6.53 -47.13
N VAL A 874 28.20 -6.65 -47.50
CA VAL A 874 27.08 -6.05 -46.73
C VAL A 874 27.03 -6.65 -45.32
N LEU A 875 27.16 -7.96 -45.19
CA LEU A 875 27.19 -8.65 -43.90
C LEU A 875 28.42 -8.27 -43.06
N GLY A 876 29.59 -8.11 -43.70
CA GLY A 876 30.82 -7.66 -43.04
C GLY A 876 30.69 -6.25 -42.46
N HIS A 877 29.95 -5.35 -43.12
CA HIS A 877 29.67 -4.02 -42.58
C HIS A 877 28.61 -4.08 -41.48
N PHE A 878 27.58 -4.92 -41.63
CA PHE A 878 26.57 -5.15 -40.59
C PHE A 878 27.19 -5.65 -39.27
N ALA A 879 28.35 -6.33 -39.30
CA ALA A 879 29.07 -6.75 -38.10
C ALA A 879 29.47 -5.59 -37.16
N VAL A 880 29.61 -4.35 -37.68
CA VAL A 880 29.85 -3.16 -36.84
C VAL A 880 28.64 -2.86 -35.95
N LEU A 881 27.42 -3.03 -36.46
CA LEU A 881 26.20 -2.93 -35.64
C LEU A 881 26.15 -4.05 -34.61
N VAL A 882 26.49 -5.29 -34.99
CA VAL A 882 26.56 -6.43 -34.06
C VAL A 882 27.55 -6.17 -32.92
N LYS A 883 28.69 -5.50 -33.19
CA LYS A 883 29.67 -5.13 -32.16
C LYS A 883 29.06 -4.25 -31.07
N THR A 884 28.11 -3.39 -31.42
CA THR A 884 27.43 -2.51 -30.44
C THR A 884 26.52 -3.27 -29.47
N LEU A 885 26.23 -4.55 -29.73
CA LEU A 885 25.44 -5.42 -28.84
C LEU A 885 26.28 -6.26 -27.90
N GLU A 886 27.61 -6.21 -27.96
CA GLU A 886 28.45 -7.06 -27.11
C GLU A 886 28.36 -6.71 -25.62
N TRP A 887 27.65 -5.65 -25.23
CA TRP A 887 27.24 -5.48 -23.83
C TRP A 887 26.24 -6.54 -23.37
N LEU A 888 25.53 -7.20 -24.29
CA LEU A 888 24.76 -8.40 -24.03
C LEU A 888 25.71 -9.60 -23.97
N TRP A 889 25.72 -10.29 -22.83
CA TRP A 889 26.62 -11.41 -22.55
C TRP A 889 26.61 -12.50 -23.64
N TYR A 890 25.46 -12.75 -24.28
CA TYR A 890 25.30 -13.76 -25.32
C TYR A 890 25.74 -13.32 -26.72
N MET A 891 26.05 -12.03 -26.92
CA MET A 891 26.51 -11.50 -28.22
C MET A 891 28.03 -11.36 -28.31
N HIS A 892 28.76 -11.60 -27.20
CA HIS A 892 30.22 -11.46 -27.15
C HIS A 892 30.94 -12.30 -28.23
N GLY A 893 31.78 -11.66 -29.03
CA GLY A 893 32.64 -12.30 -30.02
C GLY A 893 31.98 -12.62 -31.36
N TRP A 894 30.69 -12.30 -31.53
CA TRP A 894 29.98 -12.54 -32.80
C TRP A 894 30.46 -11.60 -33.91
N ALA A 895 30.74 -10.33 -33.63
CA ALA A 895 31.20 -9.37 -34.65
C ALA A 895 32.57 -9.79 -35.23
N ASP A 896 33.51 -10.12 -34.35
CA ASP A 896 34.84 -10.62 -34.71
C ASP A 896 34.80 -11.97 -35.45
N HIS A 897 33.81 -12.82 -35.18
CA HIS A 897 33.60 -14.06 -35.92
C HIS A 897 33.09 -13.77 -37.34
N ILE A 898 32.06 -12.94 -37.47
CA ILE A 898 31.45 -12.59 -38.76
C ILE A 898 32.49 -11.94 -39.68
N ILE A 899 33.25 -10.95 -39.19
CA ILE A 899 34.22 -10.23 -40.04
C ILE A 899 35.35 -11.15 -40.53
N ARG A 900 35.81 -12.09 -39.69
CA ARG A 900 36.82 -13.09 -40.08
C ARG A 900 36.28 -14.10 -41.08
N GLY A 901 35.06 -14.60 -40.84
CA GLY A 901 34.40 -15.55 -41.75
C GLY A 901 34.05 -14.92 -43.10
N VAL A 902 33.70 -13.63 -43.14
CA VAL A 902 33.52 -12.88 -44.38
C VAL A 902 34.87 -12.74 -45.10
N ALA A 903 35.92 -12.32 -44.40
CA ALA A 903 37.25 -12.13 -44.99
C ALA A 903 37.84 -13.41 -45.59
N SER A 904 37.61 -14.58 -44.99
CA SER A 904 38.11 -15.86 -45.50
C SER A 904 37.45 -16.32 -46.80
N HIS A 905 36.35 -15.68 -47.20
CA HIS A 905 35.56 -16.01 -48.40
C HIS A 905 35.60 -14.93 -49.49
N LEU A 906 36.33 -13.83 -49.28
CA LEU A 906 36.52 -12.77 -50.26
C LEU A 906 37.86 -12.90 -50.98
N ASP A 907 37.86 -12.61 -52.28
CA ASP A 907 39.10 -12.45 -53.03
C ASP A 907 39.91 -11.25 -52.52
N ALA A 908 41.24 -11.33 -52.67
CA ALA A 908 42.18 -10.32 -52.16
C ALA A 908 41.86 -8.88 -52.64
N SER A 909 41.26 -8.72 -53.83
CA SER A 909 40.85 -7.43 -54.38
C SER A 909 39.71 -6.74 -53.61
N TYR A 910 38.93 -7.48 -52.83
CA TYR A 910 37.79 -6.95 -52.07
C TYR A 910 38.06 -6.79 -50.57
N LEU A 911 39.22 -7.25 -50.07
CA LEU A 911 39.59 -7.11 -48.66
C LEU A 911 39.74 -5.64 -48.22
N ASP A 912 40.03 -4.72 -49.14
CA ASP A 912 40.08 -3.27 -48.85
C ASP A 912 38.74 -2.72 -48.33
N PHE A 913 37.61 -3.29 -48.78
CA PHE A 913 36.29 -2.91 -48.30
C PHE A 913 36.07 -3.28 -46.83
N LEU A 914 36.80 -4.28 -46.30
CA LEU A 914 36.70 -4.68 -44.90
C LEU A 914 37.62 -3.90 -43.95
N GLN A 915 38.47 -3.00 -44.46
CA GLN A 915 39.37 -2.22 -43.60
C GLN A 915 38.60 -1.35 -42.60
N TRP A 916 37.58 -0.62 -43.08
CA TRP A 916 36.76 0.22 -42.24
C TRP A 916 36.00 -0.57 -41.16
N PRO A 917 35.19 -1.60 -41.50
CA PRO A 917 34.46 -2.33 -40.47
C PRO A 917 35.40 -3.07 -39.51
N SER A 918 36.56 -3.55 -39.96
CA SER A 918 37.56 -4.16 -39.06
C SER A 918 38.20 -3.15 -38.12
N ALA A 919 38.45 -1.93 -38.58
CA ALA A 919 39.00 -0.85 -37.75
C ALA A 919 37.97 -0.39 -36.71
N GLU A 920 36.71 -0.22 -37.10
CA GLU A 920 35.65 0.14 -36.16
C GLU A 920 35.37 -0.96 -35.14
N ILE A 921 35.31 -2.24 -35.55
CA ILE A 921 35.15 -3.36 -34.59
C ILE A 921 36.28 -3.35 -33.55
N LYS A 922 37.54 -3.13 -33.97
CA LYS A 922 38.67 -3.01 -33.04
C LYS A 922 38.62 -1.75 -32.17
N ARG A 923 38.20 -0.62 -32.74
CA ARG A 923 38.09 0.66 -32.01
C ARG A 923 37.01 0.62 -30.94
N LEU A 924 35.95 -0.14 -31.19
CA LEU A 924 34.84 -0.37 -30.26
C LEU A 924 35.15 -1.50 -29.25
N ASP A 925 36.34 -2.10 -29.28
CA ASP A 925 36.76 -3.21 -28.42
C ASP A 925 37.49 -2.69 -27.16
N PHE A 926 36.81 -2.68 -26.01
CA PHE A 926 37.36 -2.13 -24.76
C PHE A 926 38.32 -3.07 -24.00
N SER A 927 38.68 -4.25 -24.55
CA SER A 927 39.55 -5.23 -23.87
C SER A 927 41.06 -5.12 -24.14
N VAL A 928 41.54 -4.19 -24.98
CA VAL A 928 42.96 -4.19 -25.43
C VAL A 928 43.80 -2.99 -24.95
N ALA A 929 43.24 -2.04 -24.19
CA ALA A 929 43.96 -0.84 -23.79
C ALA A 929 44.82 -0.95 -22.50
N ASN A 930 45.21 -2.15 -22.03
CA ASN A 930 46.06 -2.28 -20.84
C ASN A 930 46.96 -3.53 -20.83
N GLU A 931 47.82 -3.70 -21.84
CA GLU A 931 48.97 -4.62 -21.75
C GLU A 931 50.09 -4.03 -20.88
N SER A 932 49.88 -3.92 -19.56
CA SER A 932 50.98 -3.84 -18.57
C SER A 932 50.53 -3.98 -17.10
N MET A 933 49.40 -4.63 -16.81
CA MET A 933 49.08 -5.07 -15.45
C MET A 933 48.31 -6.41 -15.49
N PRO A 934 48.57 -7.35 -14.56
CA PRO A 934 47.79 -8.57 -14.49
C PRO A 934 46.37 -8.20 -14.08
N ILE A 935 45.40 -8.60 -14.92
CA ILE A 935 43.97 -8.34 -14.73
C ILE A 935 43.54 -8.95 -13.37
N PRO A 936 43.06 -8.17 -12.39
CA PRO A 936 42.48 -8.72 -11.17
C PRO A 936 41.18 -9.45 -11.50
N ALA A 937 40.89 -10.54 -10.79
CA ALA A 937 39.70 -11.39 -10.98
C ALA A 937 38.34 -10.67 -10.78
N GLU A 938 38.34 -9.38 -10.46
CA GLU A 938 37.19 -8.56 -10.11
C GLU A 938 36.42 -7.99 -11.34
N ALA A 939 37.01 -8.01 -12.54
CA ALA A 939 36.36 -7.51 -13.76
C ALA A 939 35.33 -8.47 -14.41
N ARG A 940 35.05 -9.63 -13.80
CA ARG A 940 34.06 -10.62 -14.29
C ARG A 940 32.72 -10.60 -13.56
N ALA A 941 32.53 -9.72 -12.58
CA ALA A 941 31.34 -9.69 -11.73
C ALA A 941 30.33 -8.61 -12.17
N ILE A 942 29.71 -8.77 -13.34
CA ILE A 942 28.48 -8.04 -13.68
C ILE A 942 27.31 -8.96 -13.32
N PHE A 943 26.66 -8.61 -12.20
CA PHE A 943 25.41 -9.13 -11.66
C PHE A 943 25.32 -10.65 -11.42
N CYS A 944 24.96 -11.00 -10.17
CA CYS A 944 23.93 -11.97 -9.74
C CYS A 944 24.34 -12.63 -8.40
N TYR A 945 23.94 -11.96 -7.30
CA TYR A 945 24.11 -12.28 -5.87
C TYR A 945 25.55 -12.61 -5.36
N PRO A 946 25.94 -12.17 -4.15
CA PRO A 946 27.26 -12.45 -3.59
C PRO A 946 27.25 -13.82 -2.86
N PRO A 947 28.24 -14.70 -3.09
CA PRO A 947 28.61 -15.66 -2.08
C PRO A 947 30.10 -15.63 -1.75
N TYR A 948 30.36 -15.51 -0.46
CA TYR A 948 31.23 -16.37 0.35
C TYR A 948 32.63 -16.73 -0.24
N ASN A 949 33.65 -16.17 0.39
CA ASN A 949 35.08 -16.42 0.21
C ASN A 949 35.48 -17.89 0.03
N ARG A 950 36.46 -18.14 -0.86
CA ARG A 950 37.65 -18.92 -0.51
C ARG A 950 38.85 -18.71 -1.45
N GLU A 951 39.99 -18.50 -0.79
CA GLU A 951 41.37 -18.79 -1.18
C GLU A 951 42.07 -17.85 -2.18
N LEU A 952 42.93 -16.98 -1.64
CA LEU A 952 44.35 -16.91 -2.02
C LEU A 952 45.13 -16.20 -0.90
N GLY A 953 46.12 -16.89 -0.34
CA GLY A 953 46.97 -16.36 0.71
C GLY A 953 47.98 -15.35 0.18
N MET A 954 47.99 -14.16 0.78
CA MET A 954 49.19 -13.35 1.01
C MET A 954 48.91 -12.35 2.14
N ASN A 955 49.86 -12.22 3.05
CA ASN A 955 49.75 -11.47 4.30
C ASN A 955 49.51 -9.97 4.06
N THR A 956 48.29 -9.51 4.31
CA THR A 956 47.95 -8.12 4.66
C THR A 956 46.89 -8.16 5.75
N VAL A 957 47.04 -7.29 6.75
CA VAL A 957 46.13 -7.18 7.90
C VAL A 957 44.71 -6.89 7.37
N MET A 958 43.79 -7.85 7.49
CA MET A 958 42.43 -7.75 6.95
C MET A 958 41.61 -6.70 7.70
N ALA A 959 40.94 -5.80 6.98
CA ALA A 959 39.83 -5.03 7.51
C ALA A 959 38.67 -5.99 7.86
N PRO A 960 37.89 -5.72 8.92
CA PRO A 960 36.78 -6.60 9.30
C PRO A 960 35.71 -6.64 8.19
N GLU A 961 35.38 -7.85 7.72
CA GLU A 961 34.40 -8.09 6.66
C GLU A 961 32.97 -8.12 7.24
N PHE A 962 32.00 -7.53 6.54
CA PHE A 962 30.58 -7.63 6.90
C PHE A 962 30.01 -8.97 6.39
N ALA A 963 29.87 -9.93 7.30
CA ALA A 963 29.31 -11.26 7.06
C ALA A 963 28.20 -11.54 8.10
N PRO A 964 27.07 -10.83 8.04
CA PRO A 964 26.02 -10.91 9.06
C PRO A 964 25.25 -12.24 8.99
N THR A 965 24.74 -12.66 10.14
CA THR A 965 23.64 -13.61 10.20
C THR A 965 22.39 -12.94 9.64
N ARG A 966 21.68 -13.64 8.75
CA ARG A 966 20.44 -13.15 8.13
C ARG A 966 19.27 -13.94 8.66
N ALA A 967 18.19 -13.26 9.00
CA ALA A 967 16.97 -13.89 9.48
C ALA A 967 15.73 -13.08 9.08
N VAL A 968 14.57 -13.74 9.19
CA VAL A 968 13.27 -13.15 8.90
C VAL A 968 12.42 -13.27 10.16
N LEU A 969 11.80 -12.16 10.55
CA LEU A 969 10.87 -12.04 11.67
C LEU A 969 9.46 -11.82 11.11
N HIS A 970 8.53 -12.71 11.41
CA HIS A 970 7.13 -12.55 11.02
C HIS A 970 6.37 -11.77 12.10
N ILE A 971 5.97 -10.53 11.81
CA ILE A 971 5.30 -9.66 12.79
C ILE A 971 4.24 -8.76 12.15
N GLU A 972 3.02 -8.81 12.72
CA GLU A 972 1.90 -7.93 12.36
C GLU A 972 1.70 -7.84 10.83
N GLY A 973 1.62 -9.01 10.18
CA GLY A 973 1.38 -9.14 8.74
C GLY A 973 2.55 -8.77 7.81
N CYS A 974 3.74 -8.54 8.35
CA CYS A 974 4.95 -8.22 7.59
C CYS A 974 6.08 -9.21 7.89
N ASP A 975 6.82 -9.59 6.86
CA ASP A 975 8.05 -10.35 6.98
C ASP A 975 9.20 -9.35 7.10
N ILE A 976 9.76 -9.19 8.30
CA ILE A 976 10.83 -8.24 8.58
C ILE A 976 12.18 -8.94 8.42
N HIS A 977 12.94 -8.55 7.41
CA HIS A 977 14.30 -9.02 7.17
C HIS A 977 15.30 -8.23 8.01
N TYR A 978 16.07 -8.95 8.83
CA TYR A 978 17.08 -8.35 9.69
C TYR A 978 18.41 -9.09 9.62
N TRP A 979 19.47 -8.34 9.94
CA TRP A 979 20.86 -8.75 9.92
C TRP A 979 21.49 -8.49 11.28
N SER A 980 22.34 -9.41 11.73
CA SER A 980 23.15 -9.18 12.94
C SER A 980 24.56 -9.76 12.82
N GLN A 981 25.53 -9.08 13.44
CA GLN A 981 26.93 -9.49 13.45
C GLN A 981 27.60 -9.07 14.76
N GLY A 982 28.61 -9.83 15.20
CA GLY A 982 29.46 -9.46 16.32
C GLY A 982 29.06 -10.12 17.65
N LYS A 983 29.71 -9.66 18.73
CA LYS A 983 29.52 -10.17 20.09
C LYS A 983 29.66 -9.01 21.07
N GLY A 984 28.87 -9.01 22.14
CA GLY A 984 28.85 -7.95 23.16
C GLY A 984 27.48 -7.30 23.28
N PRO A 985 27.37 -6.10 23.90
CA PRO A 985 26.12 -5.36 24.01
C PRO A 985 25.49 -5.10 22.64
N LEU A 986 24.16 -5.08 22.59
CA LEU A 986 23.41 -4.91 21.34
C LEU A 986 23.35 -3.44 20.92
N ILE A 987 23.66 -3.16 19.66
CA ILE A 987 23.36 -1.91 18.96
C ILE A 987 22.41 -2.21 17.81
N VAL A 988 21.25 -1.58 17.76
CA VAL A 988 20.31 -1.66 16.63
C VAL A 988 20.40 -0.37 15.80
N PHE A 989 20.76 -0.50 14.53
CA PHE A 989 20.81 0.57 13.55
C PHE A 989 19.49 0.64 12.76
N ILE A 990 18.77 1.74 12.90
CA ILE A 990 17.40 1.95 12.41
C ILE A 990 17.45 2.83 11.14
N PRO A 991 17.04 2.31 9.97
CA PRO A 991 17.07 3.05 8.71
C PRO A 991 16.24 4.33 8.66
N GLY A 992 16.72 5.31 7.90
CA GLY A 992 16.00 6.54 7.56
C GLY A 992 14.95 6.38 6.44
N GLY A 993 14.67 7.47 5.72
CA GLY A 993 13.68 7.53 4.64
C GLY A 993 13.90 6.53 3.50
N ASN A 994 15.15 6.12 3.28
CA ASN A 994 15.51 5.11 2.28
C ASN A 994 15.08 3.68 2.65
N GLY A 995 14.71 3.42 3.91
CA GLY A 995 14.09 2.17 4.37
C GLY A 995 14.99 0.94 4.51
N HIS A 996 16.19 0.94 3.93
CA HIS A 996 17.05 -0.26 3.87
C HIS A 996 18.14 -0.30 4.96
N GLY A 997 18.33 -1.47 5.58
CA GLY A 997 19.32 -1.70 6.64
C GLY A 997 20.76 -1.68 6.16
N ARG A 998 20.97 -2.00 4.88
CA ARG A 998 22.28 -2.16 4.23
C ARG A 998 23.12 -0.87 4.17
N GLN A 999 22.53 0.29 4.45
CA GLN A 999 23.27 1.54 4.62
C GLN A 999 24.26 1.52 5.80
N TYR A 1000 24.10 0.57 6.73
CA TYR A 1000 24.92 0.46 7.92
C TYR A 1000 26.03 -0.61 7.82
N ASP A 1001 26.19 -1.28 6.68
CA ASP A 1001 27.16 -2.38 6.50
C ASP A 1001 28.58 -1.99 6.97
N THR A 1002 29.07 -0.81 6.55
CA THR A 1002 30.42 -0.31 6.88
C THR A 1002 30.61 -0.05 8.37
N ILE A 1003 29.65 0.63 9.00
CA ILE A 1003 29.76 0.98 10.43
C ILE A 1003 29.55 -0.26 11.32
N ILE A 1004 28.70 -1.20 10.90
CA ILE A 1004 28.51 -2.48 11.59
C ILE A 1004 29.79 -3.31 11.52
N ALA A 1005 30.43 -3.42 10.36
CA ALA A 1005 31.69 -4.15 10.22
C ALA A 1005 32.77 -3.61 11.18
N ALA A 1006 32.84 -2.28 11.31
CA ALA A 1006 33.83 -1.62 12.16
C ALA A 1006 33.56 -1.74 13.67
N LEU A 1007 32.33 -2.06 14.09
CA LEU A 1007 31.92 -2.17 15.50
C LEU A 1007 31.70 -3.60 15.98
N SER A 1008 31.66 -4.56 15.07
CA SER A 1008 31.34 -5.97 15.34
C SER A 1008 32.39 -6.71 16.18
N ASP A 1009 33.58 -6.12 16.38
CA ASP A 1009 34.62 -6.65 17.27
C ASP A 1009 34.26 -6.49 18.76
N ARG A 1010 33.38 -5.54 19.09
CA ARG A 1010 33.04 -5.14 20.47
C ARG A 1010 31.56 -5.20 20.79
N TYR A 1011 30.71 -5.11 19.78
CA TYR A 1011 29.26 -5.05 19.93
C TYR A 1011 28.58 -6.13 19.10
N THR A 1012 27.41 -6.55 19.56
CA THR A 1012 26.46 -7.23 18.68
C THR A 1012 25.71 -6.13 17.94
N CYS A 1013 25.91 -6.00 16.64
CA CYS A 1013 25.28 -4.97 15.83
C CYS A 1013 24.17 -5.58 14.99
N ALA A 1014 22.99 -4.97 14.96
CA ALA A 1014 21.86 -5.40 14.16
C ALA A 1014 21.28 -4.26 13.34
N THR A 1015 20.73 -4.58 12.17
CA THR A 1015 19.93 -3.67 11.34
C THR A 1015 18.87 -4.46 10.60
N PHE A 1016 17.94 -3.80 9.95
CA PHE A 1016 16.81 -4.43 9.29
C PHE A 1016 16.30 -3.54 8.17
N ASP A 1017 15.62 -4.13 7.20
CA ASP A 1017 14.82 -3.36 6.26
C ASP A 1017 13.51 -3.02 6.96
N ARG A 1018 13.11 -1.75 6.94
CA ARG A 1018 11.87 -1.33 7.60
C ARG A 1018 10.67 -1.97 6.93
N ARG A 1019 9.58 -2.12 7.68
CA ARG A 1019 8.30 -2.65 7.19
C ARG A 1019 7.91 -2.06 5.83
N GLN A 1020 7.54 -2.92 4.89
CA GLN A 1020 7.17 -2.58 3.51
C GLN A 1020 8.31 -1.93 2.69
N MET A 1021 9.57 -2.10 3.10
CA MET A 1021 10.75 -1.58 2.39
C MET A 1021 11.70 -2.73 2.06
N SER A 1022 12.30 -2.68 0.87
CA SER A 1022 13.33 -3.61 0.39
C SER A 1022 12.94 -5.08 0.60
N ALA A 1023 13.70 -5.87 1.35
CA ALA A 1023 13.35 -7.27 1.57
C ALA A 1023 12.18 -7.44 2.53
N SER A 1024 11.89 -6.44 3.37
CA SER A 1024 10.81 -6.50 4.35
C SER A 1024 9.46 -6.16 3.74
N GLN A 1025 8.66 -7.17 3.37
CA GLN A 1025 7.40 -6.98 2.64
C GLN A 1025 6.17 -7.41 3.44
N ALA A 1026 5.08 -6.67 3.27
CA ALA A 1026 3.75 -7.05 3.73
C ALA A 1026 2.93 -7.57 2.54
N LYS A 1027 1.88 -8.35 2.81
CA LYS A 1027 0.98 -8.82 1.74
C LYS A 1027 0.28 -7.67 1.02
N VAL A 1028 -0.05 -6.62 1.76
CA VAL A 1028 -0.64 -5.37 1.27
C VAL A 1028 0.07 -4.24 1.99
N ASN A 1029 0.58 -3.27 1.23
CA ASN A 1029 1.20 -2.09 1.81
C ASN A 1029 0.11 -1.19 2.42
N LYS A 1030 0.40 -0.67 3.62
CA LYS A 1030 -0.48 0.19 4.42
C LYS A 1030 0.30 1.39 4.91
N ARG A 1031 -0.39 2.50 5.21
CA ARG A 1031 0.27 3.66 5.81
C ARG A 1031 1.07 3.26 7.06
N LEU A 1032 2.36 3.60 7.05
CA LEU A 1032 3.30 3.18 8.09
C LEU A 1032 3.13 4.03 9.35
N ASN A 1033 2.82 3.38 10.46
CA ASN A 1033 2.64 4.03 11.76
C ASN A 1033 3.93 3.98 12.60
N PRO A 1034 4.44 5.08 13.19
CA PRO A 1034 5.70 5.05 13.93
C PRO A 1034 5.73 4.14 15.18
N PRO A 1035 4.69 4.08 16.03
CA PRO A 1035 4.60 3.09 17.11
C PRO A 1035 4.58 1.63 16.63
N GLN A 1036 4.02 1.38 15.43
CA GLN A 1036 4.09 0.05 14.80
C GLN A 1036 5.54 -0.33 14.50
N GLN A 1037 6.29 0.58 13.91
CA GLN A 1037 7.70 0.37 13.61
C GLN A 1037 8.56 0.27 14.89
N ALA A 1038 8.16 0.93 15.99
CA ALA A 1038 8.77 0.73 17.30
C ALA A 1038 8.56 -0.70 17.83
N ARG A 1039 7.37 -1.30 17.61
CA ARG A 1039 7.14 -2.72 17.93
C ARG A 1039 7.97 -3.67 17.06
N ASP A 1040 8.22 -3.34 15.80
CA ASP A 1040 9.12 -4.11 14.93
C ASP A 1040 10.56 -4.13 15.50
N ILE A 1041 11.07 -2.97 15.93
CA ILE A 1041 12.38 -2.85 16.60
C ILE A 1041 12.41 -3.70 17.87
N ARG A 1042 11.35 -3.66 18.67
CA ARG A 1042 11.25 -4.42 19.92
C ARG A 1042 11.37 -5.91 19.65
N ALA A 1043 10.61 -6.40 18.68
CA ALA A 1043 10.59 -7.82 18.35
C ALA A 1043 11.94 -8.29 17.79
N ILE A 1044 12.67 -7.45 17.06
CA ILE A 1044 14.06 -7.75 16.65
C ILE A 1044 14.97 -7.90 17.88
N ILE A 1045 14.91 -6.97 18.84
CA ILE A 1045 15.70 -7.02 20.08
C ILE A 1045 15.42 -8.31 20.86
N GLU A 1046 14.14 -8.65 21.05
CA GLU A 1046 13.71 -9.86 21.76
C GLU A 1046 14.17 -11.13 21.02
N THR A 1047 14.04 -11.17 19.69
CA THR A 1047 14.45 -12.32 18.85
C THR A 1047 15.96 -12.55 18.89
N LEU A 1048 16.75 -11.49 19.01
CA LEU A 1048 18.20 -11.58 19.20
C LEU A 1048 18.60 -12.02 20.63
N GLY A 1049 17.65 -12.16 21.54
CA GLY A 1049 17.87 -12.63 22.91
C GLY A 1049 18.37 -11.56 23.87
N PHE A 1050 18.13 -10.27 23.57
CA PHE A 1050 18.55 -9.15 24.41
C PHE A 1050 17.34 -8.53 25.13
N SER A 1051 17.58 -8.08 26.37
CA SER A 1051 16.58 -7.32 27.14
C SER A 1051 16.73 -5.80 26.96
N LYS A 1052 17.90 -5.33 26.50
CA LYS A 1052 18.20 -3.93 26.24
C LYS A 1052 19.08 -3.77 25.00
N ALA A 1053 18.96 -2.63 24.32
CA ALA A 1053 19.81 -2.27 23.19
C ALA A 1053 20.16 -0.78 23.19
N THR A 1054 21.34 -0.46 22.66
CA THR A 1054 21.61 0.88 22.15
C THR A 1054 20.95 1.03 20.79
N LEU A 1055 20.25 2.14 20.56
CA LEU A 1055 19.60 2.44 19.29
C LEU A 1055 20.39 3.53 18.57
N PHE A 1056 20.79 3.29 17.34
CA PHE A 1056 21.26 4.33 16.45
C PHE A 1056 20.21 4.57 15.36
N GLY A 1057 19.70 5.79 15.25
CA GLY A 1057 18.78 6.16 14.19
C GLY A 1057 19.27 7.41 13.48
N SER A 1058 19.29 7.38 12.15
CA SER A 1058 19.56 8.58 11.35
C SER A 1058 18.33 9.03 10.58
N SER A 1059 18.18 10.35 10.43
CA SER A 1059 17.03 10.93 9.76
C SER A 1059 15.75 10.44 10.44
N MET A 1060 14.79 9.99 9.66
CA MET A 1060 13.56 9.35 10.12
C MET A 1060 13.77 8.14 11.04
N GLY A 1061 14.88 7.40 10.91
CA GLY A 1061 15.24 6.33 11.85
C GLY A 1061 15.50 6.86 13.25
N GLY A 1062 15.95 8.12 13.38
CA GLY A 1062 16.06 8.82 14.66
C GLY A 1062 14.71 9.18 15.28
N ILE A 1063 13.70 9.50 14.45
CA ILE A 1063 12.31 9.67 14.92
C ILE A 1063 11.78 8.33 15.47
N LEU A 1064 12.02 7.24 14.76
CA LEU A 1064 11.62 5.89 15.22
C LEU A 1064 12.38 5.47 16.49
N ALA A 1065 13.66 5.84 16.63
CA ALA A 1065 14.42 5.60 17.85
C ALA A 1065 13.85 6.39 19.04
N PHE A 1066 13.44 7.66 18.83
CA PHE A 1066 12.74 8.43 19.85
C PHE A 1066 11.38 7.83 20.19
N GLN A 1067 10.61 7.39 19.21
CA GLN A 1067 9.33 6.72 19.44
C GLN A 1067 9.53 5.41 20.24
N PHE A 1068 10.55 4.62 19.90
CA PHE A 1068 10.90 3.43 20.67
C PHE A 1068 11.26 3.76 22.12
N ALA A 1069 12.08 4.79 22.35
CA ALA A 1069 12.49 5.19 23.68
C ALA A 1069 11.34 5.79 24.52
N LEU A 1070 10.32 6.31 23.84
CA LEU A 1070 9.07 6.70 24.46
C LEU A 1070 8.23 5.48 24.87
N ASP A 1071 8.09 4.49 24.00
CA ASP A 1071 7.22 3.33 24.21
C ASP A 1071 7.85 2.24 25.11
N PHE A 1072 9.16 2.05 25.02
CA PHE A 1072 9.92 0.97 25.66
C PHE A 1072 11.20 1.47 26.36
N PRO A 1073 11.12 2.46 27.27
CA PRO A 1073 12.31 3.06 27.90
C PRO A 1073 13.18 2.04 28.63
N ASP A 1074 12.59 1.01 29.24
CA ASP A 1074 13.31 -0.04 29.97
C ASP A 1074 14.19 -0.92 29.07
N MET A 1075 13.88 -0.98 27.77
CA MET A 1075 14.64 -1.74 26.76
C MET A 1075 15.75 -0.92 26.11
N VAL A 1076 15.93 0.34 26.52
CA VAL A 1076 16.96 1.22 25.97
C VAL A 1076 18.19 1.23 26.88
N GLU A 1077 19.34 0.98 26.28
CA GLU A 1077 20.64 1.24 26.89
C GLU A 1077 21.06 2.69 26.62
N HIS A 1078 21.10 3.07 25.35
CA HIS A 1078 21.31 4.45 24.87
C HIS A 1078 20.50 4.70 23.60
N VAL A 1079 20.09 5.94 23.34
CA VAL A 1079 19.65 6.41 22.00
C VAL A 1079 20.72 7.32 21.43
N ILE A 1080 21.22 7.03 20.25
CA ILE A 1080 22.04 7.94 19.45
C ILE A 1080 21.26 8.34 18.21
N SER A 1081 20.89 9.62 18.13
CA SER A 1081 20.12 10.16 17.01
C SER A 1081 21.00 11.06 16.14
N HIS A 1082 21.06 10.77 14.84
CA HIS A 1082 21.77 11.55 13.84
C HIS A 1082 20.78 12.28 12.93
N GLU A 1083 20.63 13.59 13.16
CA GLU A 1083 19.81 14.49 12.33
C GLU A 1083 18.34 14.05 12.13
N ALA A 1084 17.67 13.66 13.22
CA ALA A 1084 16.23 13.37 13.18
C ALA A 1084 15.42 14.61 12.75
N PRO A 1085 14.55 14.52 11.72
CA PRO A 1085 13.87 15.68 11.13
C PRO A 1085 12.67 16.19 11.96
N THR A 1086 12.86 16.54 13.23
CA THR A 1086 11.81 17.12 14.11
C THR A 1086 11.64 18.63 13.89
N PHE A 1087 11.37 19.04 12.66
CA PHE A 1087 11.36 20.45 12.25
C PHE A 1087 10.29 21.30 12.95
N MET A 1088 9.27 20.66 13.55
CA MET A 1088 8.24 21.35 14.35
C MET A 1088 8.81 22.08 15.57
N LEU A 1089 10.05 21.77 15.98
CA LEU A 1089 10.76 22.48 17.05
C LEU A 1089 11.38 23.81 16.59
N LEU A 1090 11.48 24.04 15.27
CA LEU A 1090 12.18 25.20 14.72
C LEU A 1090 11.32 26.47 14.78
N PRO A 1091 11.94 27.65 15.00
CA PRO A 1091 11.23 28.93 14.91
C PRO A 1091 10.58 29.20 13.54
N ASN A 1092 11.15 28.64 12.46
CA ASN A 1092 10.63 28.73 11.09
C ASN A 1092 9.88 27.46 10.65
N ALA A 1093 9.33 26.68 11.58
CA ALA A 1093 8.63 25.42 11.27
C ALA A 1093 7.57 25.55 10.16
N THR A 1094 6.87 26.70 10.09
CA THR A 1094 5.88 26.99 9.05
C THR A 1094 6.47 26.96 7.63
N GLU A 1095 7.68 27.51 7.43
CA GLU A 1095 8.34 27.54 6.11
C GLU A 1095 8.79 26.14 5.69
N VAL A 1096 9.40 25.39 6.62
CA VAL A 1096 9.84 24.01 6.38
C VAL A 1096 8.64 23.13 6.06
N PHE A 1097 7.54 23.32 6.78
CA PHE A 1097 6.28 22.62 6.54
C PHE A 1097 5.70 22.92 5.14
N GLN A 1098 5.67 24.19 4.71
CA GLN A 1098 5.21 24.55 3.37
C GLN A 1098 6.04 23.89 2.27
N PHE A 1099 7.36 23.85 2.44
CA PHE A 1099 8.25 23.17 1.52
C PHE A 1099 7.96 21.66 1.43
N LEU A 1100 7.90 20.97 2.57
CA LEU A 1100 7.66 19.53 2.58
C LEU A 1100 6.26 19.19 2.05
N TYR A 1101 5.25 19.99 2.36
CA TYR A 1101 3.92 19.78 1.80
C TYR A 1101 3.86 20.02 0.30
N ASN A 1102 4.55 21.03 -0.21
CA ASN A 1102 4.68 21.25 -1.65
C ASN A 1102 5.27 20.00 -2.35
N CYS A 1103 6.21 19.29 -1.70
CA CYS A 1103 6.69 18.02 -2.23
C CYS A 1103 5.59 16.96 -2.32
N LEU A 1104 4.67 16.89 -1.35
CA LEU A 1104 3.52 15.98 -1.40
C LEU A 1104 2.55 16.37 -2.53
N GLU A 1105 2.28 17.66 -2.72
CA GLU A 1105 1.44 18.12 -3.84
C GLU A 1105 2.07 17.80 -5.20
N ILE A 1106 3.39 17.97 -5.33
CA ILE A 1106 4.14 17.58 -6.53
C ILE A 1106 4.09 16.06 -6.72
N TYR A 1107 4.17 15.27 -5.66
CA TYR A 1107 4.04 13.81 -5.74
C TYR A 1107 2.66 13.42 -6.30
N GLU A 1108 1.59 13.97 -5.74
CA GLU A 1108 0.23 13.71 -6.21
C GLU A 1108 -0.01 14.16 -7.66
N ALA A 1109 0.60 15.28 -8.06
CA ALA A 1109 0.39 15.86 -9.39
C ALA A 1109 1.31 15.30 -10.48
N SER A 1110 2.57 15.00 -10.13
CA SER A 1110 3.67 14.76 -11.07
C SER A 1110 4.49 13.50 -10.75
N GLY A 1111 4.13 12.75 -9.72
CA GLY A 1111 4.77 11.49 -9.35
C GLY A 1111 6.06 11.63 -8.53
N VAL A 1112 6.62 10.47 -8.18
CA VAL A 1112 7.76 10.31 -7.26
C VAL A 1112 8.97 11.13 -7.68
N ASP A 1113 9.36 11.08 -8.95
CA ASP A 1113 10.61 11.70 -9.41
C ASP A 1113 10.60 13.22 -9.26
N ALA A 1114 9.47 13.86 -9.57
CA ALA A 1114 9.30 15.30 -9.43
C ALA A 1114 9.35 15.73 -7.96
N ALA A 1115 8.66 14.98 -7.08
CA ALA A 1115 8.64 15.23 -5.66
C ALA A 1115 10.01 15.01 -5.02
N GLN A 1116 10.70 13.95 -5.42
CA GLN A 1116 12.04 13.62 -4.95
C GLN A 1116 13.05 14.69 -5.39
N LYS A 1117 12.94 15.22 -6.61
CA LYS A 1117 13.77 16.33 -7.08
C LYS A 1117 13.57 17.59 -6.25
N GLU A 1118 12.33 17.97 -5.98
CA GLU A 1118 12.00 19.12 -5.12
C GLU A 1118 12.54 18.88 -3.70
N PHE A 1119 12.30 17.72 -3.12
CA PHE A 1119 12.78 17.37 -1.78
C PHE A 1119 14.30 17.43 -1.68
N SER A 1120 15.00 16.84 -2.66
CA SER A 1120 16.46 16.82 -2.73
C SER A 1120 17.08 18.21 -2.91
N SER A 1121 16.34 19.21 -3.40
CA SER A 1121 16.82 20.60 -3.52
C SER A 1121 17.17 21.24 -2.16
N LYS A 1122 16.64 20.70 -1.06
CA LYS A 1122 16.90 21.17 0.32
C LYS A 1122 17.81 20.25 1.13
N LEU A 1123 18.41 19.23 0.51
CA LEU A 1123 19.45 18.40 1.15
C LEU A 1123 20.80 19.11 1.06
N ILE A 1124 21.20 19.81 2.12
CA ILE A 1124 22.45 20.56 2.17
C ILE A 1124 23.61 19.62 2.53
N GLY A 1125 24.73 19.75 1.80
CA GLY A 1125 25.94 18.96 2.02
C GLY A 1125 25.95 17.60 1.34
N TYR A 1126 24.80 17.12 0.86
CA TYR A 1126 24.65 15.80 0.24
C TYR A 1126 25.36 15.69 -1.13
N PHE A 1127 25.41 16.80 -1.86
CA PHE A 1127 26.00 16.90 -3.20
C PHE A 1127 27.26 17.78 -3.22
N ASP A 1128 27.87 18.02 -2.06
CA ASP A 1128 29.13 18.76 -1.97
C ASP A 1128 30.26 18.01 -2.69
N GLU A 1129 31.22 18.76 -3.24
CA GLU A 1129 32.38 18.18 -3.93
C GLU A 1129 33.18 17.25 -2.98
N GLY A 1130 33.59 16.09 -3.50
CA GLY A 1130 34.35 15.08 -2.77
C GLY A 1130 33.53 14.12 -1.89
N VAL A 1131 32.19 14.27 -1.82
CA VAL A 1131 31.33 13.30 -1.12
C VAL A 1131 31.03 12.11 -2.04
N PRO A 1132 31.35 10.86 -1.64
CA PRO A 1132 31.04 9.67 -2.43
C PRO A 1132 29.54 9.55 -2.71
N ARG A 1133 29.17 9.30 -3.97
CA ARG A 1133 27.77 9.07 -4.34
C ARG A 1133 27.34 7.67 -3.93
N THR A 1134 26.21 7.58 -3.24
CA THR A 1134 25.61 6.28 -2.93
C THR A 1134 24.86 5.76 -4.15
N GLY A 1135 24.87 4.44 -4.34
CA GLY A 1135 24.06 3.80 -5.38
C GLY A 1135 22.56 4.05 -5.16
N PRO A 1136 21.73 3.87 -6.21
CA PRO A 1136 20.30 4.11 -6.12
C PRO A 1136 19.69 3.26 -4.99
N SER A 1137 18.71 3.83 -4.29
CA SER A 1137 17.84 3.06 -3.39
C SER A 1137 17.16 1.93 -4.15
N ASP A 1138 16.72 0.91 -3.44
CA ASP A 1138 15.78 -0.07 -4.00
C ASP A 1138 14.65 0.68 -4.73
N PRO A 1139 14.37 0.40 -6.01
CA PRO A 1139 13.39 1.15 -6.80
C PRO A 1139 11.98 1.07 -6.22
N MET A 1140 11.68 0.10 -5.35
CA MET A 1140 10.38 -0.03 -4.68
C MET A 1140 10.24 0.86 -3.45
N ASN A 1141 11.35 1.32 -2.85
CA ASN A 1141 11.29 2.09 -1.60
C ASN A 1141 10.77 3.52 -1.82
N PRO A 1142 11.22 4.31 -2.81
CA PRO A 1142 10.70 5.66 -3.01
C PRO A 1142 9.18 5.70 -3.25
N PRO A 1143 8.58 4.88 -4.16
CA PRO A 1143 7.13 4.86 -4.31
C PRO A 1143 6.39 4.55 -3.01
N ASN A 1144 6.88 3.57 -2.24
CA ASN A 1144 6.26 3.22 -0.96
C ASN A 1144 6.43 4.32 0.09
N HIS A 1145 7.60 4.96 0.14
CA HIS A 1145 7.88 6.08 1.04
C HIS A 1145 6.91 7.23 0.78
N TRP A 1146 6.77 7.67 -0.47
CA TRP A 1146 5.87 8.76 -0.82
C TRP A 1146 4.39 8.42 -0.60
N ALA A 1147 3.96 7.19 -0.92
CA ALA A 1147 2.57 6.77 -0.78
C ALA A 1147 2.16 6.54 0.68
N ASN A 1148 3.01 5.89 1.47
CA ASN A 1148 2.61 5.28 2.73
C ASN A 1148 3.32 5.87 3.96
N GLU A 1149 4.36 6.68 3.78
CA GLU A 1149 5.21 7.12 4.89
C GLU A 1149 5.38 8.63 4.98
N PHE A 1150 5.62 9.30 3.87
CA PHE A 1150 5.98 10.71 3.83
C PHE A 1150 4.92 11.60 4.49
N ALA A 1151 3.64 11.38 4.15
CA ALA A 1151 2.53 12.13 4.75
C ALA A 1151 2.32 11.82 6.24
N VAL A 1152 2.57 10.57 6.67
CA VAL A 1152 2.38 10.16 8.07
C VAL A 1152 3.46 10.74 8.97
N LEU A 1153 4.69 10.81 8.46
CA LEU A 1153 5.85 11.31 9.19
C LEU A 1153 6.05 12.82 9.04
N LEU A 1154 5.28 13.46 8.17
CA LEU A 1154 5.28 14.90 8.01
C LEU A 1154 4.83 15.59 9.31
N GLY A 1155 5.79 16.17 10.02
CA GLY A 1155 5.51 16.86 11.28
C GLY A 1155 5.23 15.92 12.46
N TYR A 1156 5.41 14.60 12.29
CA TYR A 1156 5.33 13.64 13.39
C TYR A 1156 6.49 13.85 14.37
N MET A 1157 6.16 13.95 15.66
CA MET A 1157 7.13 14.28 16.70
C MET A 1157 6.85 13.50 17.99
N PRO A 1158 7.64 12.45 18.29
CA PRO A 1158 7.63 11.81 19.59
C PRO A 1158 7.96 12.83 20.69
N SER A 1159 7.30 12.73 21.85
CA SER A 1159 7.52 13.70 22.92
C SER A 1159 8.89 13.52 23.57
N LEU A 1160 9.85 14.35 23.16
CA LEU A 1160 11.22 14.36 23.66
C LEU A 1160 11.30 14.66 25.17
N TYR A 1161 10.36 15.45 25.69
CA TYR A 1161 10.29 15.74 27.12
C TYR A 1161 10.10 14.48 27.96
N ARG A 1162 9.27 13.53 27.50
CA ARG A 1162 9.08 12.22 28.16
C ARG A 1162 10.34 11.40 28.15
N ILE A 1163 11.02 11.37 27.00
CA ILE A 1163 12.22 10.57 26.83
C ILE A 1163 13.29 11.05 27.81
N ARG A 1164 13.38 12.37 28.02
CA ARG A 1164 14.21 12.95 29.08
C ARG A 1164 13.73 12.57 30.49
N GLU A 1165 12.43 12.67 30.76
CA GLU A 1165 11.83 12.34 32.07
C GLU A 1165 12.00 10.87 32.46
N ASN A 1166 11.96 9.96 31.49
CA ASN A 1166 12.26 8.54 31.65
C ASN A 1166 13.72 8.28 32.04
N GLY A 1167 14.57 9.30 32.05
CA GLY A 1167 16.00 9.17 32.33
C GLY A 1167 16.74 8.40 31.23
N THR A 1168 16.16 8.28 30.03
CA THR A 1168 16.79 7.58 28.92
C THR A 1168 18.11 8.24 28.58
N SER A 1169 19.17 7.46 28.46
CA SER A 1169 20.47 7.98 28.05
C SER A 1169 20.45 8.28 26.56
N ILE A 1170 20.65 9.54 26.18
CA ILE A 1170 20.57 10.00 24.79
C ILE A 1170 21.83 10.75 24.40
N GLY A 1171 22.30 10.56 23.18
CA GLY A 1171 23.30 11.39 22.52
C GLY A 1171 22.82 11.84 21.15
N LEU A 1172 23.19 13.06 20.76
CA LEU A 1172 22.81 13.63 19.47
C LEU A 1172 24.01 13.88 18.57
N MET A 1173 23.82 13.71 17.28
CA MET A 1173 24.82 13.93 16.25
C MET A 1173 24.29 14.84 15.16
N ARG A 1174 25.12 15.80 14.76
CA ARG A 1174 24.86 16.73 13.66
C ARG A 1174 26.00 16.69 12.66
N GLY A 1175 25.71 16.49 11.39
CA GLY A 1175 26.71 16.48 10.32
C GLY A 1175 27.31 17.87 10.11
N SER A 1176 28.63 17.97 10.06
CA SER A 1176 29.34 19.23 9.85
C SER A 1176 29.08 19.84 8.48
N ARG A 1177 28.83 19.02 7.45
CA ARG A 1177 28.49 19.47 6.08
C ARG A 1177 27.02 19.84 5.90
N SER A 1178 26.14 19.40 6.80
CA SER A 1178 24.70 19.69 6.75
C SER A 1178 24.38 21.18 7.00
N ARG A 1179 25.30 21.93 7.62
CA ARG A 1179 25.23 23.40 7.79
C ARG A 1179 23.85 23.86 8.30
N GLU A 1180 23.19 24.75 7.56
CA GLU A 1180 21.88 25.35 7.89
C GLU A 1180 20.69 24.51 7.44
N ALA A 1181 20.88 23.21 7.17
CA ALA A 1181 19.77 22.32 6.87
C ALA A 1181 18.78 22.30 8.04
N TRP A 1182 17.49 22.35 7.73
CA TRP A 1182 16.42 22.35 8.72
C TRP A 1182 16.48 21.10 9.63
N TYR A 1183 16.82 19.93 9.09
CA TYR A 1183 16.99 18.70 9.87
C TYR A 1183 18.23 18.73 10.79
N ALA A 1184 19.27 19.48 10.42
CA ALA A 1184 20.47 19.67 11.23
C ALA A 1184 20.25 20.71 12.34
N GLN A 1185 19.52 21.79 12.05
CA GLN A 1185 19.09 22.77 13.06
C GLN A 1185 18.15 22.15 14.09
N ALA A 1186 17.30 21.21 13.68
CA ALA A 1186 16.40 20.50 14.60
C ALA A 1186 17.16 19.77 15.72
N VAL A 1187 18.38 19.29 15.45
CA VAL A 1187 19.26 18.65 16.45
C VAL A 1187 19.62 19.61 17.59
N ASP A 1188 19.77 20.91 17.29
CA ASP A 1188 20.09 21.91 18.30
C ASP A 1188 18.90 22.12 19.26
N GLU A 1189 17.67 22.14 18.74
CA GLU A 1189 16.46 22.23 19.58
C GLU A 1189 16.20 20.93 20.34
N GLN A 1190 16.43 19.76 19.73
CA GLN A 1190 16.38 18.46 20.41
C GLN A 1190 17.34 18.45 21.62
N ALA A 1191 18.57 18.92 21.46
CA ALA A 1191 19.57 18.94 22.53
C ALA A 1191 19.14 19.81 23.72
N LYS A 1192 18.51 20.97 23.45
CA LYS A 1192 17.98 21.85 24.49
C LYS A 1192 16.86 21.18 25.28
N ILE A 1193 15.96 20.47 24.60
CA ILE A 1193 14.84 19.78 25.24
C ILE A 1193 15.34 18.60 26.05
N LEU A 1194 16.19 17.76 25.46
CA LEU A 1194 16.66 16.52 26.05
C LEU A 1194 17.75 16.72 27.10
N GLY A 1195 18.44 17.87 27.10
CA GLY A 1195 19.54 18.15 28.03
C GLY A 1195 20.72 17.18 27.88
N CYS A 1196 20.97 16.72 26.66
CA CYS A 1196 21.88 15.61 26.37
C CYS A 1196 23.13 16.05 25.60
N PRO A 1197 24.23 15.27 25.63
CA PRO A 1197 25.44 15.56 24.86
C PRO A 1197 25.15 15.53 23.35
N LYS A 1198 25.67 16.53 22.65
CA LYS A 1198 25.57 16.68 21.19
C LYS A 1198 26.96 16.85 20.60
N LEU A 1199 27.29 16.07 19.57
CA LEU A 1199 28.53 16.21 18.80
C LEU A 1199 28.25 16.66 17.36
N ASN A 1200 29.12 17.54 16.86
CA ASN A 1200 29.23 17.78 15.43
C ASN A 1200 30.15 16.70 14.85
N VAL A 1201 29.65 15.93 13.89
CA VAL A 1201 30.31 14.75 13.32
C VAL A 1201 30.73 15.00 11.88
N ALA A 1202 31.70 14.24 11.38
CA ALA A 1202 32.15 14.36 10.00
C ALA A 1202 31.06 13.94 9.00
N GLY A 1203 30.94 14.72 7.93
CA GLY A 1203 30.04 14.43 6.80
C GLY A 1203 28.71 15.16 6.83
N ALA A 1204 27.87 14.86 5.83
CA ALA A 1204 26.50 15.37 5.70
C ALA A 1204 25.48 14.40 6.31
N HIS A 1205 24.21 14.49 5.89
CA HIS A 1205 23.09 13.67 6.40
C HIS A 1205 23.34 12.16 6.40
N GLU A 1206 24.15 11.65 5.47
CA GLU A 1206 24.53 10.22 5.35
C GLU A 1206 26.01 9.96 5.70
N GLY A 1207 26.65 10.84 6.48
CA GLY A 1207 28.09 10.75 6.81
C GLY A 1207 28.51 9.40 7.40
N PHE A 1208 27.64 8.76 8.20
CA PHE A 1208 27.86 7.42 8.74
C PHE A 1208 28.03 6.33 7.66
N ARG A 1209 27.51 6.57 6.46
CA ARG A 1209 27.57 5.64 5.32
C ARG A 1209 28.72 5.96 4.38
N VAL A 1210 28.86 7.23 3.97
CA VAL A 1210 29.79 7.63 2.89
C VAL A 1210 31.15 8.13 3.40
N GLU A 1211 31.23 8.58 4.65
CA GLU A 1211 32.43 9.12 5.29
C GLU A 1211 32.68 8.37 6.63
N CYS A 1212 32.37 7.07 6.67
CA CYS A 1212 32.34 6.26 7.90
C CYS A 1212 33.66 6.29 8.69
N GLU A 1213 34.82 6.27 8.03
CA GLU A 1213 36.13 6.33 8.71
C GLU A 1213 36.31 7.61 9.53
N ALA A 1214 35.79 8.73 9.02
CA ALA A 1214 35.83 10.02 9.71
C ALA A 1214 34.68 10.18 10.72
N PHE A 1215 33.53 9.53 10.48
CA PHE A 1215 32.36 9.56 11.36
C PHE A 1215 32.57 8.72 12.63
N LEU A 1216 33.14 7.52 12.48
CA LEU A 1216 33.21 6.49 13.52
C LEU A 1216 33.89 6.95 14.83
N PRO A 1217 35.00 7.71 14.82
CA PRO A 1217 35.61 8.21 16.06
C PRO A 1217 34.66 9.04 16.92
N TYR A 1218 33.79 9.85 16.29
CA TYR A 1218 32.79 10.64 17.02
C TYR A 1218 31.68 9.76 17.59
N PHE A 1219 31.30 8.69 16.88
CA PHE A 1219 30.34 7.70 17.38
C PHE A 1219 30.85 6.98 18.63
N VAL A 1220 32.09 6.49 18.58
CA VAL A 1220 32.73 5.83 19.73
C VAL A 1220 32.91 6.82 20.89
N GLU A 1221 33.28 8.07 20.60
CA GLU A 1221 33.42 9.09 21.65
C GLU A 1221 32.08 9.44 22.31
N LEU A 1222 30.99 9.56 21.55
CA LEU A 1222 29.68 9.81 22.11
C LEU A 1222 29.22 8.65 22.99
N MET A 1223 29.37 7.40 22.53
CA MET A 1223 29.11 6.21 23.33
C MET A 1223 29.88 6.25 24.66
N ARG A 1224 31.18 6.58 24.62
CA ARG A 1224 32.02 6.71 25.82
C ARG A 1224 31.51 7.78 26.79
N ILE A 1225 31.04 8.92 26.28
CA ILE A 1225 30.46 10.00 27.09
C ILE A 1225 29.18 9.49 27.79
N LEU A 1226 28.33 8.78 27.08
CA LEU A 1226 27.08 8.24 27.61
C LEU A 1226 27.32 7.16 28.68
N ASP A 1227 28.26 6.24 28.45
CA ASP A 1227 28.69 5.23 29.42
C ASP A 1227 29.20 5.89 30.71
N GLN A 1228 30.00 6.94 30.60
CA GLN A 1228 30.54 7.67 31.76
C GLN A 1228 29.47 8.44 32.54
N ALA A 1229 28.49 9.03 31.85
CA ALA A 1229 27.37 9.70 32.49
C ALA A 1229 26.50 8.71 33.29
N LYS A 1230 26.34 7.49 32.77
CA LYS A 1230 25.64 6.40 33.44
C LYS A 1230 26.37 5.92 34.71
N ILE A 1231 27.69 5.70 34.63
CA ILE A 1231 28.50 5.30 35.80
C ILE A 1231 28.47 6.35 36.92
N LYS A 1232 28.34 7.63 36.60
CA LYS A 1232 28.24 8.71 37.60
C LYS A 1232 26.85 8.86 38.23
N SER A 1233 25.81 8.29 37.61
CA SER A 1233 24.42 8.37 38.08
C SER A 1233 23.94 7.09 38.77
N SER A 1234 24.63 5.96 38.57
CA SER A 1234 24.55 4.73 39.36
C SER A 1234 25.41 4.81 40.63
#